data_AF-A0A8T7EYY0-F1
#
_entry.id   AF-A0A8T7EYY0-F1
#
_cell.length_a   1.000
_cell.length_b   1.000
_cell.length_c   1.000
_cell.angle_alpha   90.00
_cell.angle_beta   90.00
_cell.angle_gamma   90.00
#
_symmetry.space_group_name_H-M   'P 1'
#
loop_
_entity.id
_entity.type
_entity.pdbx_description
1 polymer ?
#
loop_
_entity_poly.entity_id
_entity_poly.type
_entity_poly.pdbx_seq_one_letter_code
_entity_poly.pdbx_strand_id
1 'polypeptide(L)'
;MHWTFRGVNILLAVTSLVLLFMPPRVNQVAQAAIFVVDSTADLPDANTGDGLCQTPIGTCTLRAAIQQANALPGLDEIHFAIGTGLQTIIPSATLPTITNPVIIDGTTQPGYISTPIIVLSGTGGGNVIGLNLTTSNSIIRGLVINQFDIGISIDGDNAVNNLIAGNFIGTTATGLAPAPNRTAGIRLTNGASNNTIGGPTPADRNLISGNLGVGILVTSINTDPNLITGNFIGTDLTGTLVDPSPVVGDELGNGGHGISVTDGADQLTISGNVIAGNNDGIRFSGGGTTSHQVIGNFIGTDLTGTVALPNRGNGVNILSGAQRIQIGAPNLGNVIAANTLNGVHIQSSASAVTIQSNYIGTDATQSLNLGNTLNGIYLSYSSNNRPGENLIGGFGANEGNIIAHNGEAGVRIDYPNQPTGSSPYVGAGNTISSNSIYANGGLGIDLVLLNTSPGLTPNDPLDADNGPNDLQNFPNLTRASTNGIDATAIQGNLTTRPNLPARIEFFNNPRCDPSGYGEGMTFLGAYDAVTDSAGVLNFNVTLPVGVSVGSFITATTVAQTVPPSSFRNTSEFSPCLAAVSTTNLVLTKTDNIDPVVSGNNLVYTLTVSNTGPENATGVIVTDSLPIGTTLVNISSSGTCTETSGLVTCTIGNLAAGASITIQIEINVTTASDLVNTASVTGTEIESNYADNTARQTTTVLLVSPTPTLTSTPITATATSISSTVTSTATMFPTQVATITGIASNTPNTIQMVSPTASRTSSRTATASRTATPVPSQTATRTPLPTRTATPSRTPISTNTHVPTSTPRPSQTPLPSASATLLLPTMTNSPTPVPLEVEKEPVDDDSYTITISNPGVAYVTQLLLTEQLRPGMSFIASNPGSPTCQQIEGRITCQLGTLAGGASIGVRIEVDPAGLELLSGQTTVSANGQTVASVDRPYIGKFAAPGFVEPGAAIVWTIRVINPTNRVASNVQVVDVIPAEFEILAATSTQGTISRQGQQVTLRLAVLEPVDALTITIQTRLVTEVENPVIPNRACLTTREYPTQRCAEMNLLRVRTLPATGESWWGQWRLTLLIAILIGLLSATLLCWRLRRTTQQQ
;
A
#
# COMPACT_ATOMS: atom_id res chain seq x y z
N MET A 1 56.44 63.24 -1.79
CA MET A 1 55.01 62.87 -1.92
C MET A 1 54.40 63.24 -3.29
N HIS A 2 55.18 63.28 -4.40
CA HIS A 2 54.67 63.72 -5.72
C HIS A 2 54.95 62.78 -6.91
N TRP A 3 55.66 61.66 -6.73
CA TRP A 3 56.05 60.76 -7.83
C TRP A 3 55.27 59.44 -7.92
N THR A 4 54.50 59.07 -6.90
CA THR A 4 53.74 57.80 -6.87
C THR A 4 52.35 57.88 -7.50
N PHE A 5 51.80 59.07 -7.75
CA PHE A 5 50.46 59.25 -8.32
C PHE A 5 50.40 59.21 -9.86
N ARG A 6 51.52 59.32 -10.58
CA ARG A 6 51.53 59.28 -12.07
C ARG A 6 51.60 57.86 -12.65
N GLY A 7 52.20 56.89 -11.96
CA GLY A 7 52.31 55.52 -12.46
C GLY A 7 50.98 54.77 -12.52
N VAL A 8 50.13 54.94 -11.50
CA VAL A 8 48.83 54.25 -11.39
C VAL A 8 47.85 54.68 -12.49
N ASN A 9 47.78 55.98 -12.78
CA ASN A 9 46.85 56.50 -13.80
C ASN A 9 47.22 56.07 -15.23
N ILE A 10 48.51 55.86 -15.54
CA ILE A 10 48.93 55.38 -16.87
C ILE A 10 48.54 53.91 -17.05
N LEU A 11 48.67 53.08 -16.00
CA LEU A 11 48.31 51.66 -16.08
C LEU A 11 46.79 51.45 -16.22
N LEU A 12 45.97 52.26 -15.55
CA LEU A 12 44.51 52.29 -15.75
C LEU A 12 44.10 52.80 -17.14
N ALA A 13 44.79 53.78 -17.70
CA ALA A 13 44.49 54.31 -19.03
C ALA A 13 44.79 53.28 -20.14
N VAL A 14 45.92 52.57 -20.05
CA VAL A 14 46.30 51.55 -21.06
C VAL A 14 45.40 50.32 -21.00
N THR A 15 45.01 49.86 -19.80
CA THR A 15 44.06 48.74 -19.66
C THR A 15 42.65 49.09 -20.14
N SER A 16 42.20 50.34 -19.94
CA SER A 16 40.90 50.80 -20.44
C SER A 16 40.85 50.90 -21.97
N LEU A 17 41.96 51.24 -22.63
CA LEU A 17 42.00 51.42 -24.09
C LEU A 17 41.97 50.08 -24.86
N VAL A 18 42.55 49.01 -24.30
CA VAL A 18 42.57 47.67 -24.92
C VAL A 18 41.18 47.00 -24.86
N LEU A 19 40.39 47.28 -23.82
CA LEU A 19 39.03 46.77 -23.67
C LEU A 19 38.00 47.42 -24.60
N LEU A 20 38.34 48.56 -25.22
CA LEU A 20 37.44 49.33 -26.11
C LEU A 20 37.54 48.95 -27.60
N PHE A 21 38.47 48.05 -27.98
CA PHE A 21 38.70 47.64 -29.38
C PHE A 21 38.60 46.13 -29.64
N MET A 22 38.17 45.33 -28.66
CA MET A 22 37.67 43.98 -28.96
C MET A 22 36.20 44.08 -29.37
N PRO A 23 35.80 43.67 -30.59
CA PRO A 23 34.40 43.63 -30.96
C PRO A 23 33.66 42.66 -30.05
N PRO A 24 32.39 42.92 -29.69
CA PRO A 24 31.61 41.97 -28.92
C PRO A 24 31.46 40.69 -29.75
N ARG A 25 32.09 39.60 -29.30
CA ARG A 25 31.62 38.28 -29.69
C ARG A 25 30.26 38.11 -29.04
N VAL A 26 29.22 38.38 -29.83
CA VAL A 26 27.88 37.87 -29.56
C VAL A 26 28.06 36.35 -29.45
N ASN A 27 27.87 35.81 -28.25
CA ASN A 27 27.57 34.38 -28.12
C ASN A 27 26.19 34.20 -28.75
N GLN A 28 26.15 34.01 -30.07
CA GLN A 28 25.00 33.39 -30.68
C GLN A 28 24.85 32.05 -29.98
N VAL A 29 23.67 31.79 -29.42
CA VAL A 29 23.22 30.41 -29.23
C VAL A 29 23.35 29.79 -30.61
N ALA A 30 24.22 28.80 -30.74
CA ALA A 30 24.41 28.16 -32.02
C ALA A 30 23.07 27.56 -32.44
N GLN A 31 22.58 28.01 -33.60
CA GLN A 31 21.24 27.69 -34.06
C GLN A 31 21.23 26.21 -34.43
N ALA A 32 20.38 25.43 -33.76
CA ALA A 32 20.17 24.02 -34.08
C ALA A 32 19.88 23.85 -35.57
N ALA A 33 20.67 23.00 -36.22
CA ALA A 33 20.47 22.62 -37.61
C ALA A 33 19.44 21.48 -37.71
N ILE A 34 18.69 21.45 -38.81
CA ILE A 34 17.79 20.34 -39.15
C ILE A 34 18.33 19.68 -40.41
N PHE A 35 18.77 18.43 -40.29
CA PHE A 35 19.23 17.59 -41.39
C PHE A 35 18.14 16.61 -41.79
N VAL A 36 17.64 16.72 -43.02
CA VAL A 36 16.56 15.87 -43.52
C VAL A 36 17.14 14.75 -44.39
N VAL A 37 17.15 13.53 -43.87
CA VAL A 37 17.61 12.32 -44.58
C VAL A 37 16.61 11.98 -45.69
N ASP A 38 17.07 12.03 -46.94
CA ASP A 38 16.26 11.82 -48.15
C ASP A 38 16.63 10.52 -48.91
N SER A 39 17.61 9.77 -48.42
CA SER A 39 18.17 8.60 -49.10
C SER A 39 18.48 7.44 -48.14
N THR A 40 18.21 6.21 -48.59
CA THR A 40 18.60 4.96 -47.89
C THR A 40 20.07 4.59 -48.08
N ALA A 41 20.81 5.33 -48.91
CA ALA A 41 22.23 5.09 -49.14
C ALA A 41 23.10 5.40 -47.90
N ASP A 42 24.35 4.95 -47.93
CA ASP A 42 25.30 5.06 -46.81
C ASP A 42 26.61 5.78 -47.21
N LEU A 43 26.54 6.69 -48.18
CA LEU A 43 27.68 7.55 -48.52
C LEU A 43 27.94 8.57 -47.40
N PRO A 44 29.21 8.93 -47.12
CA PRO A 44 29.54 10.00 -46.19
C PRO A 44 29.18 11.37 -46.79
N ASP A 45 29.10 12.37 -45.91
CA ASP A 45 28.99 13.77 -46.30
C ASP A 45 30.20 14.22 -47.14
N ALA A 46 29.99 15.14 -48.08
CA ALA A 46 31.03 15.65 -48.96
C ALA A 46 31.95 16.70 -48.30
N ASN A 47 31.44 17.52 -47.38
CA ASN A 47 32.11 18.68 -46.78
C ASN A 47 31.71 18.85 -45.29
N THR A 48 32.00 17.84 -44.47
CA THR A 48 31.61 17.82 -43.05
C THR A 48 31.93 19.12 -42.30
N GLY A 49 30.90 19.74 -41.71
CA GLY A 49 30.99 20.99 -40.96
C GLY A 49 30.59 22.25 -41.75
N ASP A 50 30.15 22.13 -43.01
CA ASP A 50 29.60 23.24 -43.79
C ASP A 50 28.12 23.58 -43.47
N GLY A 51 27.46 22.73 -42.67
CA GLY A 51 26.06 22.89 -42.27
C GLY A 51 25.04 22.41 -43.31
N LEU A 52 25.47 21.70 -44.35
CA LEU A 52 24.60 21.12 -45.38
C LEU A 52 24.80 19.60 -45.41
N CYS A 53 23.78 18.82 -45.02
CA CYS A 53 23.83 17.38 -45.21
C CYS A 53 23.79 17.04 -46.70
N GLN A 54 24.95 16.78 -47.30
CA GLN A 54 25.05 16.53 -48.73
C GLN A 54 26.22 15.59 -49.06
N THR A 55 25.89 14.40 -49.53
CA THR A 55 26.86 13.45 -50.10
C THR A 55 27.40 13.92 -51.47
N PRO A 56 28.49 13.33 -52.00
CA PRO A 56 29.03 13.68 -53.33
C PRO A 56 28.07 13.57 -54.52
N ILE A 57 26.91 12.91 -54.35
CA ILE A 57 25.85 12.77 -55.36
C ILE A 57 24.63 13.66 -55.11
N GLY A 58 24.64 14.50 -54.08
CA GLY A 58 23.60 15.49 -53.80
C GLY A 58 22.47 15.07 -52.85
N THR A 59 22.48 13.85 -52.33
CA THR A 59 21.48 13.36 -51.34
C THR A 59 21.99 13.48 -49.90
N CYS A 60 21.08 13.58 -48.93
CA CYS A 60 21.38 13.47 -47.49
C CYS A 60 21.12 12.03 -46.99
N THR A 61 22.18 11.36 -46.54
CA THR A 61 22.13 10.04 -45.91
C THR A 61 22.17 10.17 -44.39
N LEU A 62 21.75 9.14 -43.66
CA LEU A 62 21.88 9.11 -42.19
C LEU A 62 23.35 9.27 -41.75
N ARG A 63 24.30 8.66 -42.47
CA ARG A 63 25.74 8.84 -42.22
C ARG A 63 26.17 10.29 -42.38
N ALA A 64 25.76 10.95 -43.46
CA ALA A 64 26.09 12.35 -43.71
C ALA A 64 25.47 13.28 -42.64
N ALA A 65 24.21 13.04 -42.27
CA ALA A 65 23.51 13.81 -41.24
C ALA A 65 24.21 13.71 -39.86
N ILE A 66 24.60 12.49 -39.45
CA ILE A 66 25.36 12.30 -38.19
C ILE A 66 26.74 12.99 -38.28
N GLN A 67 27.43 12.92 -39.42
CA GLN A 67 28.71 13.62 -39.60
C GLN A 67 28.58 15.14 -39.46
N GLN A 68 27.53 15.73 -40.01
CA GLN A 68 27.26 17.16 -39.88
C GLN A 68 26.87 17.55 -38.45
N ALA A 69 25.97 16.83 -37.79
CA ALA A 69 25.59 17.06 -36.39
C ALA A 69 26.80 16.97 -35.43
N ASN A 70 27.72 16.04 -35.68
CA ASN A 70 28.98 15.93 -34.93
C ASN A 70 29.97 17.09 -35.18
N ALA A 71 29.84 17.80 -36.30
CA ALA A 71 30.74 18.88 -36.69
C ALA A 71 30.24 20.27 -36.27
N LEU A 72 28.92 20.43 -36.06
CA LEU A 72 28.31 21.67 -35.60
C LEU A 72 28.13 21.70 -34.07
N PRO A 73 28.26 22.87 -33.43
CA PRO A 73 27.85 23.06 -32.05
C PRO A 73 26.33 23.26 -31.97
N GLY A 74 25.63 22.47 -31.17
CA GLY A 74 24.18 22.60 -31.01
C GLY A 74 23.55 21.37 -30.37
N LEU A 75 22.21 21.39 -30.29
CA LEU A 75 21.38 20.19 -30.25
C LEU A 75 20.71 20.12 -31.61
N ASP A 76 21.35 19.45 -32.56
CA ASP A 76 20.86 19.37 -33.94
C ASP A 76 19.77 18.29 -34.07
N GLU A 77 18.94 18.41 -35.11
CA GLU A 77 17.85 17.47 -35.39
C GLU A 77 18.10 16.71 -36.70
N ILE A 78 17.91 15.40 -36.69
CA ILE A 78 17.94 14.52 -37.85
C ILE A 78 16.51 14.02 -38.09
N HIS A 79 15.90 14.52 -39.15
CA HIS A 79 14.56 14.16 -39.63
C HIS A 79 14.68 13.22 -40.85
N PHE A 80 13.59 12.57 -41.23
CA PHE A 80 13.54 11.64 -42.37
C PHE A 80 12.44 12.03 -43.35
N ALA A 81 12.76 12.05 -44.65
CA ALA A 81 11.82 12.32 -45.74
C ALA A 81 12.16 11.51 -47.00
N ILE A 82 12.59 10.25 -46.82
CA ILE A 82 13.17 9.41 -47.88
C ILE A 82 12.15 9.02 -48.96
N GLY A 83 10.90 8.79 -48.56
CA GLY A 83 9.87 8.24 -49.44
C GLY A 83 8.51 8.15 -48.77
N THR A 84 7.72 7.13 -49.16
CA THR A 84 6.43 6.81 -48.53
C THR A 84 6.42 5.37 -48.04
N GLY A 85 5.82 5.12 -46.87
CA GLY A 85 5.80 3.80 -46.25
C GLY A 85 7.17 3.39 -45.69
N LEU A 86 7.35 2.09 -45.46
CA LEU A 86 8.53 1.50 -44.81
C LEU A 86 9.82 1.80 -45.60
N GLN A 87 10.81 2.38 -44.93
CA GLN A 87 12.15 2.63 -45.47
C GLN A 87 13.17 1.75 -44.75
N THR A 88 14.21 1.31 -45.46
CA THR A 88 15.29 0.51 -44.85
C THR A 88 16.65 1.07 -45.25
N ILE A 89 17.36 1.58 -44.26
CA ILE A 89 18.75 2.04 -44.33
C ILE A 89 19.64 0.86 -43.94
N ILE A 90 20.58 0.51 -44.82
CA ILE A 90 21.54 -0.58 -44.59
C ILE A 90 22.94 0.03 -44.59
N PRO A 91 23.54 0.31 -43.41
CA PRO A 91 24.91 0.78 -43.35
C PRO A 91 25.87 -0.25 -43.95
N SER A 92 26.79 0.23 -44.77
CA SER A 92 27.89 -0.52 -45.40
C SER A 92 29.09 -0.73 -44.47
N ALA A 93 29.13 0.02 -43.37
CA ALA A 93 30.09 -0.06 -42.27
C ALA A 93 29.47 0.55 -41.00
N THR A 94 30.14 0.45 -39.86
CA THR A 94 29.74 1.13 -38.60
C THR A 94 29.37 2.59 -38.87
N LEU A 95 28.23 3.06 -38.35
CA LEU A 95 27.86 4.47 -38.42
C LEU A 95 28.85 5.32 -37.58
N PRO A 96 28.98 6.63 -37.86
CA PRO A 96 29.83 7.50 -37.05
C PRO A 96 29.31 7.53 -35.59
N THR A 97 30.21 7.48 -34.61
CA THR A 97 29.85 7.72 -33.21
C THR A 97 29.24 9.11 -33.06
N ILE A 98 28.14 9.23 -32.33
CA ILE A 98 27.47 10.48 -32.01
C ILE A 98 28.24 11.15 -30.86
N THR A 99 28.93 12.25 -31.18
CA THR A 99 29.82 12.98 -30.27
C THR A 99 29.25 14.32 -29.82
N ASN A 100 28.28 14.90 -30.54
CA ASN A 100 27.55 16.11 -30.15
C ASN A 100 26.06 15.79 -29.91
N PRO A 101 25.36 16.55 -29.04
CA PRO A 101 23.95 16.34 -28.77
C PRO A 101 23.10 16.35 -30.05
N VAL A 102 22.26 15.33 -30.25
CA VAL A 102 21.40 15.22 -31.44
C VAL A 102 20.05 14.60 -31.12
N ILE A 103 19.00 15.06 -31.80
CA ILE A 103 17.69 14.41 -31.85
C ILE A 103 17.62 13.62 -33.16
N ILE A 104 17.53 12.30 -33.12
CA ILE A 104 17.23 11.45 -34.28
C ILE A 104 15.77 11.02 -34.19
N ASP A 105 14.91 11.61 -35.02
CA ASP A 105 13.46 11.44 -34.93
C ASP A 105 12.87 10.76 -36.18
N GLY A 106 12.77 9.43 -36.12
CA GLY A 106 12.12 8.60 -37.13
C GLY A 106 10.61 8.81 -37.26
N THR A 107 9.95 9.48 -36.32
CA THR A 107 8.50 9.79 -36.41
C THR A 107 8.20 10.88 -37.45
N THR A 108 9.22 11.63 -37.86
CA THR A 108 9.13 12.64 -38.93
C THR A 108 8.93 12.05 -40.33
N GLN A 109 9.23 10.76 -40.53
CA GLN A 109 9.10 10.08 -41.82
C GLN A 109 7.65 10.09 -42.33
N PRO A 110 7.38 10.61 -43.54
CA PRO A 110 6.07 10.56 -44.17
C PRO A 110 5.45 9.15 -44.17
N GLY A 111 4.29 9.06 -43.51
CA GLY A 111 3.55 7.80 -43.32
C GLY A 111 3.63 7.20 -41.92
N TYR A 112 4.36 7.81 -40.97
CA TYR A 112 4.39 7.34 -39.58
C TYR A 112 2.99 7.45 -38.93
N ILE A 113 2.48 6.33 -38.44
CA ILE A 113 1.22 6.24 -37.69
C ILE A 113 1.46 5.34 -36.48
N SER A 114 1.91 5.93 -35.37
CA SER A 114 2.18 5.28 -34.06
C SER A 114 3.21 4.12 -34.02
N THR A 115 3.67 3.61 -35.17
CA THR A 115 4.68 2.56 -35.27
C THR A 115 5.86 3.00 -36.12
N PRO A 116 7.12 2.75 -35.70
CA PRO A 116 8.32 3.05 -36.48
C PRO A 116 8.31 2.52 -37.92
N ILE A 117 8.63 3.38 -38.89
CA ILE A 117 8.73 3.01 -40.33
C ILE A 117 10.10 3.32 -40.96
N ILE A 118 11.07 3.76 -40.16
CA ILE A 118 12.49 3.79 -40.54
C ILE A 118 13.18 2.57 -39.93
N VAL A 119 13.67 1.67 -40.78
CA VAL A 119 14.47 0.51 -40.37
C VAL A 119 15.94 0.81 -40.59
N LEU A 120 16.72 0.76 -39.51
CA LEU A 120 18.17 0.71 -39.52
C LEU A 120 18.58 -0.76 -39.36
N SER A 121 19.19 -1.35 -40.41
CA SER A 121 19.48 -2.78 -40.50
C SER A 121 20.98 -3.05 -40.66
N GLY A 122 21.58 -3.77 -39.71
CA GLY A 122 23.02 -4.09 -39.71
C GLY A 122 23.49 -5.11 -40.76
N THR A 123 22.57 -5.64 -41.58
CA THR A 123 22.82 -6.66 -42.62
C THR A 123 23.96 -6.35 -43.59
N GLY A 124 24.30 -5.08 -43.81
CA GLY A 124 25.41 -4.68 -44.70
C GLY A 124 26.74 -4.38 -44.00
N GLY A 125 26.75 -4.16 -42.68
CA GLY A 125 27.90 -3.65 -41.94
C GLY A 125 28.72 -4.71 -41.19
N GLY A 126 28.18 -5.92 -41.04
CA GLY A 126 28.77 -6.98 -40.22
C GLY A 126 28.42 -6.83 -38.73
N ASN A 127 29.19 -7.50 -37.85
CA ASN A 127 29.01 -7.44 -36.40
C ASN A 127 29.46 -6.08 -35.83
N VAL A 128 28.68 -5.03 -36.06
CA VAL A 128 28.96 -3.64 -35.64
C VAL A 128 27.86 -3.10 -34.72
N ILE A 129 28.12 -1.97 -34.06
CA ILE A 129 27.10 -1.23 -33.29
C ILE A 129 26.25 -0.41 -34.27
N GLY A 130 24.92 -0.39 -34.07
CA GLY A 130 23.99 0.40 -34.87
C GLY A 130 24.14 1.90 -34.64
N LEU A 131 23.82 2.37 -33.43
CA LEU A 131 24.05 3.75 -32.99
C LEU A 131 24.93 3.74 -31.73
N ASN A 132 25.97 4.58 -31.69
CA ASN A 132 26.86 4.71 -30.53
C ASN A 132 26.90 6.17 -30.06
N LEU A 133 26.48 6.42 -28.83
CA LEU A 133 26.38 7.75 -28.22
C LEU A 133 27.46 7.90 -27.15
N THR A 134 28.38 8.86 -27.34
CA THR A 134 29.42 9.21 -26.34
C THR A 134 29.25 10.64 -25.83
N THR A 135 28.01 11.14 -25.85
CA THR A 135 27.65 12.54 -25.65
C THR A 135 26.36 12.66 -24.87
N SER A 136 26.01 13.88 -24.45
CA SER A 136 24.89 14.13 -23.55
C SER A 136 23.66 14.70 -24.26
N ASN A 137 22.50 14.60 -23.60
CA ASN A 137 21.23 15.22 -24.00
C ASN A 137 20.72 14.88 -25.41
N SER A 138 21.11 13.72 -25.96
CA SER A 138 20.61 13.23 -27.25
C SER A 138 19.31 12.46 -27.10
N ILE A 139 18.48 12.46 -28.14
CA ILE A 139 17.18 11.75 -28.18
C ILE A 139 17.16 10.83 -29.40
N ILE A 140 16.88 9.54 -29.21
CA ILE A 140 16.68 8.57 -30.29
C ILE A 140 15.25 8.06 -30.23
N ARG A 141 14.46 8.28 -31.29
CA ARG A 141 13.04 7.87 -31.32
C ARG A 141 12.51 7.47 -32.69
N GLY A 142 11.46 6.63 -32.68
CA GLY A 142 10.70 6.27 -33.86
C GLY A 142 11.45 5.37 -34.86
N LEU A 143 12.52 4.69 -34.44
CA LEU A 143 13.34 3.81 -35.28
C LEU A 143 13.08 2.33 -35.01
N VAL A 144 13.24 1.51 -36.05
CA VAL A 144 13.45 0.06 -35.92
C VAL A 144 14.94 -0.20 -36.06
N ILE A 145 15.57 -0.88 -35.10
CA ILE A 145 17.03 -1.14 -35.09
C ILE A 145 17.28 -2.63 -34.90
N ASN A 146 17.79 -3.27 -35.95
CA ASN A 146 17.95 -4.73 -35.99
C ASN A 146 19.22 -5.19 -36.71
N GLN A 147 19.58 -6.46 -36.49
CA GLN A 147 20.66 -7.16 -37.20
C GLN A 147 22.06 -6.56 -36.99
N PHE A 148 22.28 -5.86 -35.87
CA PHE A 148 23.58 -5.39 -35.39
C PHE A 148 24.19 -6.34 -34.35
N ASP A 149 25.45 -6.12 -33.96
CA ASP A 149 25.99 -6.75 -32.75
C ASP A 149 25.35 -6.15 -31.49
N ILE A 150 25.23 -4.81 -31.47
CA ILE A 150 24.48 -4.06 -30.45
C ILE A 150 23.63 -3.01 -31.18
N GLY A 151 22.32 -2.95 -30.88
CA GLY A 151 21.43 -1.98 -31.53
C GLY A 151 21.79 -0.54 -31.20
N ILE A 152 21.74 -0.17 -29.92
CA ILE A 152 22.16 1.15 -29.40
C ILE A 152 23.19 0.96 -28.28
N SER A 153 24.28 1.70 -28.32
CA SER A 153 25.27 1.79 -27.23
C SER A 153 25.33 3.23 -26.70
N ILE A 154 25.27 3.40 -25.38
CA ILE A 154 25.51 4.65 -24.66
C ILE A 154 26.78 4.42 -23.83
N ASP A 155 27.86 5.15 -24.14
CA ASP A 155 29.23 4.76 -23.79
C ASP A 155 30.06 5.97 -23.32
N GLY A 156 30.56 5.92 -22.07
CA GLY A 156 31.49 6.91 -21.52
C GLY A 156 30.87 7.87 -20.50
N ASP A 157 31.70 8.43 -19.61
CA ASP A 157 31.31 9.41 -18.57
C ASP A 157 30.59 10.66 -19.12
N ASN A 158 30.81 11.01 -20.39
CA ASN A 158 30.15 12.15 -21.06
C ASN A 158 28.75 11.81 -21.60
N ALA A 159 28.36 10.53 -21.57
CA ALA A 159 27.09 10.06 -22.13
C ALA A 159 25.96 10.21 -21.10
N VAL A 160 25.53 11.47 -20.90
CA VAL A 160 24.63 11.88 -19.81
C VAL A 160 23.26 12.37 -20.30
N ASN A 161 22.17 12.06 -19.60
CA ASN A 161 20.81 12.55 -19.91
C ASN A 161 20.28 12.20 -21.33
N ASN A 162 20.71 11.09 -21.93
CA ASN A 162 20.16 10.67 -23.23
C ASN A 162 18.81 9.96 -23.05
N LEU A 163 17.92 10.12 -24.03
CA LEU A 163 16.59 9.51 -24.06
C LEU A 163 16.46 8.55 -25.26
N ILE A 164 16.16 7.28 -24.98
CA ILE A 164 15.80 6.28 -25.99
C ILE A 164 14.32 5.97 -25.84
N ALA A 165 13.47 6.39 -26.78
CA ALA A 165 12.02 6.33 -26.62
C ALA A 165 11.27 5.96 -27.91
N GLY A 166 10.25 5.09 -27.84
CA GLY A 166 9.40 4.74 -29.00
C GLY A 166 10.11 3.98 -30.12
N ASN A 167 11.16 3.21 -29.82
CA ASN A 167 11.93 2.42 -30.79
C ASN A 167 11.60 0.92 -30.72
N PHE A 168 11.73 0.23 -31.85
CA PHE A 168 11.64 -1.24 -31.93
C PHE A 168 13.04 -1.82 -32.13
N ILE A 169 13.53 -2.67 -31.21
CA ILE A 169 14.93 -3.07 -31.14
C ILE A 169 15.02 -4.60 -31.05
N GLY A 170 15.57 -5.20 -32.11
CA GLY A 170 15.68 -6.66 -32.28
C GLY A 170 14.49 -7.32 -32.99
N THR A 171 13.52 -6.54 -33.47
CA THR A 171 12.34 -7.01 -34.20
C THR A 171 12.24 -6.41 -35.61
N THR A 172 11.35 -6.98 -36.43
CA THR A 172 10.89 -6.35 -37.67
C THR A 172 10.02 -5.11 -37.37
N ALA A 173 9.78 -4.26 -38.35
CA ALA A 173 8.95 -3.06 -38.20
C ALA A 173 7.49 -3.32 -37.79
N THR A 174 7.02 -4.57 -37.84
CA THR A 174 5.71 -4.96 -37.33
C THR A 174 5.68 -5.14 -35.81
N GLY A 175 6.84 -5.36 -35.17
CA GLY A 175 6.94 -5.81 -33.79
C GLY A 175 6.52 -7.26 -33.54
N LEU A 176 6.15 -8.02 -34.59
CA LEU A 176 5.56 -9.37 -34.50
C LEU A 176 6.49 -10.50 -34.98
N ALA A 177 7.73 -10.20 -35.35
CA ALA A 177 8.73 -11.20 -35.73
C ALA A 177 10.14 -10.73 -35.33
N PRO A 178 11.04 -11.63 -34.90
CA PRO A 178 12.40 -11.29 -34.53
C PRO A 178 13.23 -10.86 -35.76
N ALA A 179 14.17 -9.96 -35.51
CA ALA A 179 15.24 -9.55 -36.40
C ALA A 179 16.46 -9.24 -35.51
N PRO A 180 17.15 -10.28 -35.02
CA PRO A 180 17.97 -10.17 -33.81
C PRO A 180 19.14 -9.20 -33.93
N ASN A 181 19.35 -8.39 -32.89
CA ASN A 181 20.71 -7.95 -32.56
C ASN A 181 21.43 -9.08 -31.78
N ARG A 182 22.75 -9.20 -31.95
CA ARG A 182 23.49 -10.41 -31.53
C ARG A 182 23.82 -10.46 -30.04
N THR A 183 24.37 -9.37 -29.49
CA THR A 183 24.90 -9.30 -28.13
C THR A 183 23.95 -8.56 -27.19
N ALA A 184 23.42 -7.40 -27.62
CA ALA A 184 22.40 -6.67 -26.86
C ALA A 184 21.47 -5.83 -27.76
N GLY A 185 20.24 -5.59 -27.32
CA GLY A 185 19.38 -4.57 -27.92
C GLY A 185 19.90 -3.16 -27.62
N ILE A 186 20.01 -2.83 -26.33
CA ILE A 186 20.61 -1.59 -25.82
C ILE A 186 21.75 -1.92 -24.85
N ARG A 187 22.84 -1.16 -24.87
CA ARG A 187 23.92 -1.21 -23.87
C ARG A 187 24.21 0.17 -23.26
N LEU A 188 24.30 0.24 -21.93
CA LEU A 188 24.90 1.35 -21.18
C LEU A 188 26.23 0.88 -20.57
N THR A 189 27.30 1.65 -20.73
CA THR A 189 28.64 1.25 -20.28
C THR A 189 29.55 2.44 -19.96
N ASN A 190 30.62 2.16 -19.21
CA ASN A 190 31.78 3.03 -19.02
C ASN A 190 31.46 4.43 -18.45
N GLY A 191 30.54 4.54 -17.49
CA GLY A 191 30.23 5.83 -16.84
C GLY A 191 28.98 6.54 -17.39
N ALA A 192 28.26 5.93 -18.32
CA ALA A 192 27.03 6.49 -18.86
C ALA A 192 25.97 6.69 -17.75
N SER A 193 25.51 7.92 -17.52
CA SER A 193 24.73 8.32 -16.35
C SER A 193 23.49 9.16 -16.67
N ASN A 194 22.49 9.17 -15.79
CA ASN A 194 21.20 9.85 -15.92
C ASN A 194 20.43 9.58 -17.24
N ASN A 195 20.72 8.48 -17.94
CA ASN A 195 20.05 8.14 -19.20
C ASN A 195 18.70 7.47 -18.92
N THR A 196 17.74 7.69 -19.82
CA THR A 196 16.40 7.10 -19.75
C THR A 196 16.13 6.22 -20.97
N ILE A 197 15.78 4.96 -20.72
CA ILE A 197 15.22 4.05 -21.72
C ILE A 197 13.71 3.95 -21.47
N GLY A 198 12.93 4.46 -22.41
CA GLY A 198 11.47 4.45 -22.42
C GLY A 198 10.87 5.72 -21.82
N GLY A 199 9.67 5.61 -21.27
CA GLY A 199 8.94 6.73 -20.68
C GLY A 199 7.54 6.31 -20.20
N PRO A 200 6.82 7.22 -19.52
CA PRO A 200 5.53 6.91 -18.92
C PRO A 200 4.38 6.81 -19.93
N THR A 201 4.56 7.28 -21.17
CA THR A 201 3.52 7.25 -22.20
C THR A 201 3.68 6.07 -23.16
N PRO A 202 2.59 5.57 -23.78
CA PRO A 202 2.68 4.56 -24.84
C PRO A 202 3.51 5.00 -26.06
N ALA A 203 3.71 6.31 -26.28
CA ALA A 203 4.53 6.82 -27.38
C ALA A 203 6.05 6.75 -27.06
N ASP A 204 6.42 6.80 -25.78
CA ASP A 204 7.82 6.68 -25.34
C ASP A 204 8.27 5.21 -25.16
N ARG A 205 7.33 4.27 -25.10
CA ARG A 205 7.56 2.84 -24.91
C ARG A 205 8.44 2.25 -26.02
N ASN A 206 9.61 1.75 -25.68
CA ASN A 206 10.38 0.89 -26.59
C ASN A 206 9.85 -0.55 -26.55
N LEU A 207 9.99 -1.24 -27.68
CA LEU A 207 9.83 -2.68 -27.82
C LEU A 207 11.22 -3.30 -28.00
N ILE A 208 11.70 -4.08 -27.03
CA ILE A 208 13.07 -4.59 -26.96
C ILE A 208 13.03 -6.12 -26.87
N SER A 209 12.92 -6.76 -28.02
CA SER A 209 12.50 -8.16 -28.16
C SER A 209 13.23 -8.82 -29.33
N GLY A 210 13.26 -10.16 -29.36
CA GLY A 210 13.85 -10.94 -30.46
C GLY A 210 15.36 -10.81 -30.62
N ASN A 211 16.09 -10.24 -29.65
CA ASN A 211 17.56 -10.19 -29.67
C ASN A 211 18.16 -11.55 -29.27
N LEU A 212 19.26 -11.99 -29.89
CA LEU A 212 19.91 -13.27 -29.53
C LEU A 212 20.56 -13.23 -28.13
N GLY A 213 21.01 -12.04 -27.73
CA GLY A 213 21.61 -11.77 -26.43
C GLY A 213 20.62 -11.11 -25.46
N VAL A 214 21.10 -10.15 -24.68
CA VAL A 214 20.30 -9.46 -23.65
C VAL A 214 19.42 -8.37 -24.29
N GLY A 215 18.22 -8.11 -23.76
CA GLY A 215 17.42 -6.96 -24.18
C GLY A 215 18.13 -5.63 -23.88
N ILE A 216 18.37 -5.35 -22.60
CA ILE A 216 19.14 -4.20 -22.10
C ILE A 216 20.31 -4.66 -21.22
N LEU A 217 21.54 -4.27 -21.57
CA LEU A 217 22.75 -4.50 -20.79
C LEU A 217 23.22 -3.20 -20.12
N VAL A 218 23.38 -3.20 -18.80
CA VAL A 218 24.02 -2.11 -18.04
C VAL A 218 25.28 -2.67 -17.40
N THR A 219 26.44 -2.05 -17.66
CA THR A 219 27.74 -2.63 -17.28
C THR A 219 28.78 -1.57 -16.93
N SER A 220 29.88 -2.01 -16.31
CA SER A 220 30.99 -1.18 -15.82
C SER A 220 30.65 -0.30 -14.61
N ILE A 221 31.68 0.01 -13.82
CA ILE A 221 31.61 0.99 -12.72
C ILE A 221 31.16 2.36 -13.20
N ASN A 222 30.54 3.12 -12.28
CA ASN A 222 30.06 4.50 -12.48
C ASN A 222 28.97 4.67 -13.56
N THR A 223 28.38 3.59 -14.08
CA THR A 223 27.26 3.63 -15.03
C THR A 223 25.95 3.88 -14.26
N ASP A 224 25.87 5.00 -13.54
CA ASP A 224 24.87 5.31 -12.52
C ASP A 224 24.57 6.82 -12.38
N PRO A 225 23.39 7.21 -11.86
CA PRO A 225 22.14 6.44 -11.84
C PRO A 225 21.54 6.38 -13.25
N ASN A 226 20.70 5.40 -13.56
CA ASN A 226 20.01 5.33 -14.86
C ASN A 226 18.55 4.85 -14.69
N LEU A 227 17.68 5.12 -15.67
CA LEU A 227 16.25 4.79 -15.61
C LEU A 227 15.82 3.92 -16.81
N ILE A 228 15.18 2.78 -16.52
CA ILE A 228 14.52 1.92 -17.52
C ILE A 228 13.03 1.90 -17.16
N THR A 229 12.18 2.57 -17.95
CA THR A 229 10.77 2.72 -17.59
C THR A 229 9.78 2.56 -18.75
N GLY A 230 8.65 1.91 -18.48
CA GLY A 230 7.52 1.83 -19.41
C GLY A 230 7.73 0.99 -20.67
N ASN A 231 8.80 0.19 -20.75
CA ASN A 231 9.16 -0.60 -21.94
C ASN A 231 8.46 -1.97 -22.00
N PHE A 232 8.41 -2.55 -23.20
CA PHE A 232 8.09 -3.95 -23.44
C PHE A 232 9.37 -4.71 -23.81
N ILE A 233 9.70 -5.76 -23.05
CA ILE A 233 11.00 -6.46 -23.14
C ILE A 233 10.78 -7.98 -23.25
N GLY A 234 11.09 -8.54 -24.43
CA GLY A 234 10.93 -9.97 -24.75
C GLY A 234 9.48 -10.40 -25.07
N THR A 235 8.57 -9.45 -25.19
CA THR A 235 7.15 -9.64 -25.60
C THR A 235 6.89 -8.95 -26.94
N ASP A 236 5.66 -8.97 -27.44
CA ASP A 236 5.26 -8.30 -28.69
C ASP A 236 4.88 -6.82 -28.47
N LEU A 237 4.44 -6.15 -29.54
CA LEU A 237 3.98 -4.76 -29.49
C LEU A 237 2.73 -4.54 -28.61
N THR A 238 1.90 -5.57 -28.37
CA THR A 238 0.75 -5.48 -27.46
C THR A 238 1.12 -5.74 -26.00
N GLY A 239 2.23 -6.44 -25.75
CA GLY A 239 2.62 -6.91 -24.42
C GLY A 239 1.75 -8.06 -23.93
N THR A 240 1.16 -8.85 -24.84
CA THR A 240 0.19 -9.93 -24.53
C THR A 240 0.41 -11.23 -25.31
N LEU A 241 1.29 -11.23 -26.31
CA LEU A 241 1.51 -12.41 -27.16
C LEU A 241 2.45 -13.41 -26.46
N VAL A 242 1.93 -14.60 -26.13
CA VAL A 242 2.77 -15.78 -25.95
C VAL A 242 3.33 -16.15 -27.32
N ASP A 243 4.64 -16.40 -27.37
CA ASP A 243 5.36 -16.82 -28.56
C ASP A 243 4.59 -17.88 -29.40
N PRO A 244 4.13 -17.53 -30.62
CA PRO A 244 3.31 -18.43 -31.42
C PRO A 244 4.14 -19.51 -32.15
N SER A 245 5.47 -19.47 -32.07
CA SER A 245 6.34 -20.38 -32.82
C SER A 245 6.77 -21.60 -31.97
N PRO A 246 6.45 -22.84 -32.38
CA PRO A 246 7.06 -24.04 -31.79
C PRO A 246 8.50 -24.29 -32.31
N VAL A 247 9.07 -23.35 -33.07
CA VAL A 247 10.42 -23.46 -33.66
C VAL A 247 11.41 -22.68 -32.81
N VAL A 248 12.28 -23.42 -32.11
CA VAL A 248 13.41 -22.85 -31.35
C VAL A 248 14.27 -21.98 -32.28
N GLY A 249 14.36 -20.68 -31.99
CA GLY A 249 15.12 -19.69 -32.77
C GLY A 249 14.28 -18.70 -33.60
N ASP A 250 12.97 -18.93 -33.80
CA ASP A 250 12.02 -17.95 -34.37
C ASP A 250 11.27 -17.15 -33.28
N GLU A 251 11.80 -17.21 -32.06
CA GLU A 251 11.13 -16.80 -30.84
C GLU A 251 11.20 -15.28 -30.63
N LEU A 252 10.10 -14.65 -30.18
CA LEU A 252 10.06 -13.20 -29.93
C LEU A 252 10.71 -12.77 -28.60
N GLY A 253 10.93 -13.73 -27.69
CA GLY A 253 11.74 -13.50 -26.48
C GLY A 253 13.18 -13.13 -26.80
N ASN A 254 13.85 -12.40 -25.90
CA ASN A 254 15.30 -12.27 -26.02
C ASN A 254 15.97 -13.59 -25.59
N GLY A 255 16.96 -14.06 -26.35
CA GLY A 255 17.66 -15.32 -26.08
C GLY A 255 18.53 -15.29 -24.81
N GLY A 256 18.94 -14.10 -24.39
CA GLY A 256 19.54 -13.82 -23.09
C GLY A 256 18.51 -13.33 -22.06
N HIS A 257 18.95 -12.49 -21.13
CA HIS A 257 18.08 -11.90 -20.10
C HIS A 257 17.31 -10.69 -20.67
N GLY A 258 16.16 -10.34 -20.09
CA GLY A 258 15.44 -9.12 -20.48
C GLY A 258 16.26 -7.88 -20.15
N ILE A 259 16.68 -7.77 -18.90
CA ILE A 259 17.65 -6.77 -18.41
C ILE A 259 18.79 -7.49 -17.69
N SER A 260 20.04 -7.13 -17.99
CA SER A 260 21.23 -7.63 -17.28
C SER A 260 22.06 -6.45 -16.76
N VAL A 261 22.42 -6.49 -15.49
CA VAL A 261 23.22 -5.46 -14.81
C VAL A 261 24.47 -6.11 -14.23
N THR A 262 25.65 -5.63 -14.61
CA THR A 262 26.92 -6.28 -14.23
C THR A 262 28.09 -5.30 -14.01
N ASP A 263 29.21 -5.86 -13.56
CA ASP A 263 30.55 -5.26 -13.56
C ASP A 263 30.66 -3.90 -12.84
N GLY A 264 29.84 -3.70 -11.80
CA GLY A 264 29.97 -2.57 -10.88
C GLY A 264 29.05 -1.36 -11.13
N ALA A 265 28.05 -1.47 -12.00
CA ALA A 265 27.02 -0.44 -12.14
C ALA A 265 26.20 -0.26 -10.85
N ASP A 266 25.79 0.96 -10.52
CA ASP A 266 25.03 1.31 -9.30
C ASP A 266 23.70 2.01 -9.67
N GLN A 267 22.80 2.24 -8.71
CA GLN A 267 21.64 3.17 -8.77
C GLN A 267 20.72 3.11 -10.01
N LEU A 268 20.65 1.98 -10.72
CA LEU A 268 19.64 1.72 -11.75
C LEU A 268 18.23 1.60 -11.16
N THR A 269 17.27 2.34 -11.72
CA THR A 269 15.83 2.18 -11.45
C THR A 269 15.14 1.51 -12.65
N ILE A 270 14.43 0.42 -12.40
CA ILE A 270 13.64 -0.34 -13.36
C ILE A 270 12.16 -0.24 -12.93
N SER A 271 11.31 0.47 -13.70
CA SER A 271 9.93 0.74 -13.28
C SER A 271 8.86 0.68 -14.38
N GLY A 272 7.71 0.05 -14.09
CA GLY A 272 6.56 0.05 -15.01
C GLY A 272 6.78 -0.68 -16.34
N ASN A 273 7.76 -1.58 -16.43
CA ASN A 273 8.05 -2.36 -17.63
C ASN A 273 7.26 -3.69 -17.65
N VAL A 274 7.06 -4.25 -18.85
CA VAL A 274 6.62 -5.65 -19.04
C VAL A 274 7.83 -6.46 -19.50
N ILE A 275 8.19 -7.50 -18.76
CA ILE A 275 9.43 -8.27 -18.93
C ILE A 275 9.10 -9.77 -18.96
N ALA A 276 8.99 -10.32 -20.16
CA ALA A 276 8.43 -11.65 -20.42
C ALA A 276 9.19 -12.36 -21.56
N GLY A 277 9.07 -13.68 -21.68
CA GLY A 277 9.63 -14.46 -22.79
C GLY A 277 11.17 -14.59 -22.83
N ASN A 278 11.90 -13.93 -21.93
CA ASN A 278 13.36 -13.94 -21.86
C ASN A 278 13.89 -15.21 -21.16
N ASN A 279 15.22 -15.34 -21.02
CA ASN A 279 15.82 -16.34 -20.13
C ASN A 279 15.52 -16.04 -18.65
N ASP A 280 16.32 -15.21 -17.96
CA ASP A 280 15.83 -14.53 -16.75
C ASP A 280 15.17 -13.20 -17.16
N GLY A 281 14.12 -12.76 -16.45
CA GLY A 281 13.52 -11.46 -16.68
C GLY A 281 14.52 -10.32 -16.40
N ILE A 282 15.01 -10.25 -15.17
CA ILE A 282 16.07 -9.31 -14.74
C ILE A 282 17.20 -10.10 -14.08
N ARG A 283 18.46 -9.78 -14.40
CA ARG A 283 19.65 -10.36 -13.78
C ARG A 283 20.59 -9.27 -13.22
N PHE A 284 21.01 -9.45 -11.97
CA PHE A 284 22.06 -8.65 -11.33
C PHE A 284 23.24 -9.55 -10.99
N SER A 285 24.45 -9.18 -11.43
CA SER A 285 25.67 -9.97 -11.19
C SER A 285 26.92 -9.13 -10.95
N GLY A 286 27.85 -9.61 -10.14
CA GLY A 286 29.17 -9.01 -9.98
C GLY A 286 29.31 -8.15 -8.73
N GLY A 287 30.52 -8.09 -8.19
CA GLY A 287 30.85 -7.26 -7.03
C GLY A 287 30.83 -5.78 -7.39
N GLY A 288 30.20 -4.97 -6.55
CA GLY A 288 29.99 -3.54 -6.80
C GLY A 288 28.69 -3.22 -7.53
N THR A 289 27.97 -4.22 -8.06
CA THR A 289 26.63 -4.03 -8.62
C THR A 289 25.63 -3.81 -7.48
N THR A 290 25.20 -2.57 -7.26
CA THR A 290 24.55 -2.18 -5.99
C THR A 290 23.39 -1.18 -6.14
N SER A 291 22.61 -1.03 -5.07
CA SER A 291 21.60 0.02 -4.86
C SER A 291 20.52 0.16 -5.94
N HIS A 292 20.25 -0.91 -6.67
CA HIS A 292 19.26 -0.94 -7.74
C HIS A 292 17.83 -1.08 -7.22
N GLN A 293 16.86 -0.51 -7.95
CA GLN A 293 15.43 -0.60 -7.65
C GLN A 293 14.66 -1.24 -8.79
N VAL A 294 13.79 -2.20 -8.47
CA VAL A 294 12.85 -2.87 -9.37
C VAL A 294 11.45 -2.67 -8.81
N ILE A 295 10.63 -1.79 -9.37
CA ILE A 295 9.35 -1.35 -8.77
C ILE A 295 8.20 -1.27 -9.79
N GLY A 296 7.01 -1.75 -9.46
CA GLY A 296 5.82 -1.65 -10.33
C GLY A 296 5.94 -2.30 -11.71
N ASN A 297 6.79 -3.33 -11.89
CA ASN A 297 6.94 -4.04 -13.16
C ASN A 297 6.04 -5.29 -13.21
N PHE A 298 5.74 -5.75 -14.43
CA PHE A 298 5.11 -7.03 -14.72
C PHE A 298 6.18 -7.99 -15.26
N ILE A 299 6.50 -9.06 -14.54
CA ILE A 299 7.62 -9.96 -14.82
C ILE A 299 7.12 -11.39 -14.94
N GLY A 300 7.20 -11.95 -16.16
CA GLY A 300 6.65 -13.26 -16.52
C GLY A 300 5.14 -13.24 -16.83
N THR A 301 4.54 -12.04 -16.90
CA THR A 301 3.12 -11.82 -17.23
C THR A 301 2.97 -10.76 -18.32
N ASP A 302 1.75 -10.61 -18.81
CA ASP A 302 1.34 -9.54 -19.72
C ASP A 302 1.28 -8.15 -19.05
N LEU A 303 0.98 -7.14 -19.87
CA LEU A 303 0.67 -5.75 -19.47
C LEU A 303 -0.33 -5.63 -18.30
N THR A 304 -1.30 -6.54 -18.17
CA THR A 304 -2.30 -6.48 -17.10
C THR A 304 -1.87 -7.19 -15.82
N GLY A 305 -0.83 -8.03 -15.88
CA GLY A 305 -0.44 -8.92 -14.78
C GLY A 305 -1.39 -10.09 -14.55
N THR A 306 -2.27 -10.41 -15.51
CA THR A 306 -3.30 -11.44 -15.36
C THR A 306 -3.12 -12.64 -16.30
N VAL A 307 -2.29 -12.50 -17.35
CA VAL A 307 -1.99 -13.56 -18.31
C VAL A 307 -0.52 -13.95 -18.19
N ALA A 308 -0.25 -15.26 -18.08
CA ALA A 308 1.09 -15.81 -18.03
C ALA A 308 1.85 -15.63 -19.35
N LEU A 309 2.99 -14.94 -19.31
CA LEU A 309 3.96 -14.79 -20.41
C LEU A 309 5.36 -15.22 -19.89
N PRO A 310 5.60 -16.52 -19.68
CA PRO A 310 6.73 -17.04 -18.91
C PRO A 310 8.10 -16.52 -19.40
N ASN A 311 8.97 -16.14 -18.46
CA ASN A 311 10.42 -16.22 -18.70
C ASN A 311 10.89 -17.68 -18.49
N ARG A 312 11.90 -18.11 -19.27
CA ARG A 312 12.45 -19.49 -19.32
C ARG A 312 13.37 -19.85 -18.14
N GLY A 313 13.60 -18.89 -17.27
CA GLY A 313 14.41 -18.94 -16.07
C GLY A 313 13.65 -18.32 -14.90
N ASN A 314 14.31 -17.45 -14.14
CA ASN A 314 13.69 -16.76 -13.01
C ASN A 314 13.10 -15.40 -13.42
N GLY A 315 12.16 -14.89 -12.64
CA GLY A 315 11.67 -13.51 -12.81
C GLY A 315 12.79 -12.49 -12.53
N VAL A 316 13.38 -12.57 -11.34
CA VAL A 316 14.58 -11.78 -10.95
C VAL A 316 15.66 -12.71 -10.40
N ASN A 317 16.91 -12.56 -10.88
CA ASN A 317 18.04 -13.41 -10.53
C ASN A 317 19.23 -12.56 -10.02
N ILE A 318 19.69 -12.78 -8.79
CA ILE A 318 20.72 -11.97 -8.12
C ILE A 318 21.89 -12.87 -7.69
N LEU A 319 23.11 -12.59 -8.16
CA LEU A 319 24.27 -13.46 -7.99
C LEU A 319 25.62 -12.73 -8.02
N SER A 320 26.71 -13.49 -7.84
CA SER A 320 28.12 -13.05 -7.99
C SER A 320 28.51 -11.76 -7.26
N GLY A 321 27.88 -11.42 -6.13
CA GLY A 321 28.28 -10.28 -5.29
C GLY A 321 27.44 -9.01 -5.43
N ALA A 322 26.30 -9.04 -6.13
CA ALA A 322 25.40 -7.89 -6.23
C ALA A 322 24.67 -7.62 -4.88
N GLN A 323 24.53 -6.36 -4.47
CA GLN A 323 24.06 -6.01 -3.11
C GLN A 323 23.01 -4.89 -3.10
N ARG A 324 22.31 -4.72 -1.96
CA ARG A 324 21.40 -3.57 -1.73
C ARG A 324 20.31 -3.43 -2.81
N ILE A 325 19.84 -4.54 -3.37
CA ILE A 325 18.82 -4.59 -4.42
C ILE A 325 17.44 -4.47 -3.76
N GLN A 326 16.63 -3.52 -4.20
CA GLN A 326 15.25 -3.35 -3.77
C GLN A 326 14.30 -3.88 -4.85
N ILE A 327 13.53 -4.92 -4.52
CA ILE A 327 12.45 -5.48 -5.35
C ILE A 327 11.12 -5.10 -4.68
N GLY A 328 10.43 -4.13 -5.29
CA GLY A 328 9.18 -3.58 -4.79
C GLY A 328 9.39 -2.61 -3.62
N ALA A 329 8.34 -1.86 -3.33
CA ALA A 329 8.25 -0.91 -2.24
C ALA A 329 6.76 -0.73 -1.87
N PRO A 330 6.43 -0.18 -0.68
CA PRO A 330 5.05 0.12 -0.32
C PRO A 330 4.29 0.88 -1.42
N ASN A 331 3.18 0.30 -1.87
CA ASN A 331 2.33 0.76 -2.98
C ASN A 331 2.97 0.73 -4.40
N LEU A 332 4.18 0.21 -4.55
CA LEU A 332 4.94 0.09 -5.81
C LEU A 332 5.49 -1.35 -6.03
N GLY A 333 4.73 -2.35 -5.59
CA GLY A 333 5.05 -3.76 -5.77
C GLY A 333 5.08 -4.20 -7.24
N ASN A 334 5.90 -5.19 -7.56
CA ASN A 334 5.91 -5.85 -8.86
C ASN A 334 4.93 -7.04 -8.87
N VAL A 335 4.48 -7.44 -10.06
CA VAL A 335 3.90 -8.77 -10.30
C VAL A 335 5.01 -9.66 -10.86
N ILE A 336 5.38 -10.72 -10.14
CA ILE A 336 6.49 -11.64 -10.49
C ILE A 336 5.97 -13.07 -10.51
N ALA A 337 5.46 -13.49 -11.67
CA ALA A 337 4.58 -14.64 -11.77
C ALA A 337 4.83 -15.43 -13.07
N ALA A 338 4.38 -16.69 -13.08
CA ALA A 338 4.44 -17.63 -14.19
C ALA A 338 5.84 -17.89 -14.79
N ASN A 339 6.93 -17.58 -14.07
CA ASN A 339 8.28 -17.90 -14.54
C ASN A 339 8.53 -19.42 -14.41
N THR A 340 9.31 -20.00 -15.33
CA THR A 340 9.50 -21.46 -15.39
C THR A 340 10.53 -22.00 -14.39
N LEU A 341 11.22 -21.12 -13.66
CA LEU A 341 11.95 -21.46 -12.43
C LEU A 341 11.29 -20.75 -11.23
N ASN A 342 12.03 -19.89 -10.52
CA ASN A 342 11.55 -19.18 -9.34
C ASN A 342 11.06 -17.77 -9.69
N GLY A 343 10.23 -17.17 -8.83
CA GLY A 343 9.89 -15.75 -8.93
C GLY A 343 11.13 -14.87 -8.73
N VAL A 344 11.78 -15.00 -7.57
CA VAL A 344 13.06 -14.35 -7.25
C VAL A 344 14.09 -15.39 -6.80
N HIS A 345 15.30 -15.33 -7.34
CA HIS A 345 16.44 -16.17 -6.93
C HIS A 345 17.60 -15.30 -6.42
N ILE A 346 18.10 -15.59 -5.22
CA ILE A 346 19.27 -14.95 -4.60
C ILE A 346 20.35 -16.00 -4.37
N GLN A 347 21.53 -15.81 -4.95
CA GLN A 347 22.67 -16.71 -4.81
C GLN A 347 23.74 -16.14 -3.88
N SER A 348 24.19 -17.00 -2.96
CA SER A 348 25.31 -17.01 -1.98
C SER A 348 26.31 -15.86 -1.78
N SER A 349 26.48 -14.94 -2.71
CA SER A 349 27.34 -13.76 -2.60
C SER A 349 26.55 -12.44 -2.59
N ALA A 350 25.25 -12.49 -2.92
CA ALA A 350 24.39 -11.33 -3.00
C ALA A 350 23.62 -11.06 -1.69
N SER A 351 23.77 -9.88 -1.10
CA SER A 351 23.31 -9.56 0.26
C SER A 351 22.57 -8.23 0.36
N ALA A 352 21.88 -8.03 1.49
CA ALA A 352 21.04 -6.85 1.75
C ALA A 352 19.98 -6.61 0.66
N VAL A 353 19.39 -7.70 0.13
CA VAL A 353 18.25 -7.62 -0.80
C VAL A 353 16.97 -7.37 0.00
N THR A 354 16.21 -6.33 -0.37
CA THR A 354 14.89 -6.04 0.19
C THR A 354 13.82 -6.41 -0.83
N ILE A 355 12.86 -7.26 -0.46
CA ILE A 355 11.74 -7.69 -1.28
C ILE A 355 10.46 -7.29 -0.55
N GLN A 356 9.73 -6.29 -1.04
CA GLN A 356 8.58 -5.69 -0.35
C GLN A 356 7.37 -5.47 -1.26
N SER A 357 6.18 -5.70 -0.72
CA SER A 357 4.89 -5.36 -1.34
C SER A 357 4.59 -6.02 -2.71
N ASN A 358 5.35 -7.04 -3.11
CA ASN A 358 5.20 -7.70 -4.42
C ASN A 358 4.07 -8.74 -4.41
N TYR A 359 3.57 -9.05 -5.60
CA TYR A 359 2.69 -10.18 -5.89
C TYR A 359 3.50 -11.26 -6.61
N ILE A 360 3.77 -12.38 -5.95
CA ILE A 360 4.68 -13.42 -6.43
C ILE A 360 3.91 -14.72 -6.62
N GLY A 361 3.81 -15.18 -7.87
CA GLY A 361 2.99 -16.33 -8.27
C GLY A 361 1.47 -16.06 -8.35
N THR A 362 1.05 -14.81 -8.15
CA THR A 362 -0.35 -14.37 -8.28
C THR A 362 -0.42 -12.98 -8.91
N ASP A 363 -1.60 -12.61 -9.40
CA ASP A 363 -1.90 -11.26 -9.87
C ASP A 363 -2.10 -10.25 -8.72
N ALA A 364 -2.18 -8.95 -9.06
CA ALA A 364 -2.39 -7.88 -8.08
C ALA A 364 -3.73 -7.94 -7.33
N THR A 365 -4.74 -8.67 -7.84
CA THR A 365 -6.01 -8.91 -7.13
C THR A 365 -5.99 -10.17 -6.26
N GLN A 366 -4.87 -10.90 -6.21
CA GLN A 366 -4.68 -12.09 -5.39
C GLN A 366 -5.69 -13.22 -5.70
N SER A 367 -6.17 -13.28 -6.96
CA SER A 367 -7.27 -14.18 -7.35
C SER A 367 -6.90 -15.19 -8.43
N LEU A 368 -5.79 -14.94 -9.15
CA LEU A 368 -5.31 -15.81 -10.21
C LEU A 368 -4.10 -16.63 -9.77
N ASN A 369 -4.18 -17.95 -9.97
CA ASN A 369 -3.00 -18.80 -9.94
C ASN A 369 -2.15 -18.50 -11.19
N LEU A 370 -1.04 -17.80 -10.95
CA LEU A 370 0.02 -17.54 -11.92
C LEU A 370 1.34 -18.04 -11.33
N GLY A 371 1.32 -19.23 -10.71
CA GLY A 371 2.45 -19.77 -9.97
C GLY A 371 3.75 -19.79 -10.76
N ASN A 372 4.86 -19.40 -10.13
CA ASN A 372 6.17 -19.75 -10.67
C ASN A 372 6.34 -21.28 -10.54
N THR A 373 7.02 -21.92 -11.50
CA THR A 373 7.05 -23.39 -11.58
C THR A 373 7.79 -24.05 -10.41
N LEU A 374 8.76 -23.33 -9.83
CA LEU A 374 9.47 -23.73 -8.60
C LEU A 374 9.02 -22.85 -7.42
N ASN A 375 9.93 -22.17 -6.74
CA ASN A 375 9.64 -21.43 -5.52
C ASN A 375 9.19 -19.99 -5.83
N GLY A 376 8.45 -19.37 -4.92
CA GLY A 376 8.16 -17.93 -4.99
C GLY A 376 9.45 -17.12 -4.87
N ILE A 377 10.18 -17.35 -3.77
CA ILE A 377 11.51 -16.78 -3.51
C ILE A 377 12.46 -17.91 -3.11
N TYR A 378 13.64 -18.00 -3.75
CA TYR A 378 14.66 -18.99 -3.46
C TYR A 378 16.00 -18.33 -3.08
N LEU A 379 16.57 -18.72 -1.93
CA LEU A 379 17.88 -18.28 -1.46
C LEU A 379 18.82 -19.49 -1.42
N SER A 380 19.83 -19.53 -2.29
CA SER A 380 20.77 -20.66 -2.39
C SER A 380 22.19 -20.27 -1.93
N TYR A 381 22.68 -20.87 -0.85
CA TYR A 381 23.97 -20.52 -0.25
C TYR A 381 25.12 -21.41 -0.74
N SER A 382 26.35 -20.94 -0.58
CA SER A 382 27.60 -21.66 -0.91
C SER A 382 28.60 -21.46 0.22
N SER A 383 29.42 -22.46 0.51
CA SER A 383 30.07 -22.72 1.81
C SER A 383 30.91 -21.60 2.45
N ASN A 384 31.23 -20.53 1.73
CA ASN A 384 32.27 -19.57 2.11
C ASN A 384 31.80 -18.10 2.20
N ASN A 385 30.55 -17.77 1.89
CA ASN A 385 30.12 -16.37 1.80
C ASN A 385 28.74 -16.13 2.43
N ARG A 386 28.53 -14.95 3.03
CA ARG A 386 27.45 -14.68 4.00
C ARG A 386 26.45 -13.61 3.51
N PRO A 387 25.43 -13.96 2.72
CA PRO A 387 24.29 -13.09 2.49
C PRO A 387 23.27 -13.29 3.62
N GLY A 388 23.63 -12.80 4.80
CA GLY A 388 22.62 -12.34 5.75
C GLY A 388 22.07 -10.98 5.31
N GLU A 389 21.15 -10.46 6.10
CA GLU A 389 20.54 -9.13 5.93
C GLU A 389 19.52 -8.98 4.79
N ASN A 390 19.11 -10.07 4.13
CA ASN A 390 17.96 -9.98 3.22
C ASN A 390 16.66 -9.80 4.02
N LEU A 391 15.78 -8.93 3.52
CA LEU A 391 14.49 -8.58 4.12
C LEU A 391 13.38 -8.94 3.13
N ILE A 392 12.56 -9.91 3.47
CA ILE A 392 11.39 -10.35 2.71
C ILE A 392 10.16 -9.90 3.50
N GLY A 393 9.46 -8.91 2.99
CA GLY A 393 8.38 -8.21 3.68
C GLY A 393 8.92 -7.14 4.61
N GLY A 394 8.36 -7.02 5.81
CA GLY A 394 8.80 -6.04 6.79
C GLY A 394 7.84 -5.84 7.95
N PHE A 395 8.15 -4.88 8.81
CA PHE A 395 7.39 -4.60 10.03
C PHE A 395 6.45 -3.38 9.88
N GLY A 396 6.58 -2.62 8.80
CA GLY A 396 5.72 -1.50 8.45
C GLY A 396 4.45 -1.92 7.70
N ALA A 397 3.46 -1.03 7.69
CA ALA A 397 2.22 -1.25 6.95
C ALA A 397 2.49 -1.41 5.45
N ASN A 398 1.85 -2.39 4.82
CA ASN A 398 1.96 -2.73 3.40
C ASN A 398 3.38 -3.14 2.93
N GLU A 399 4.32 -3.43 3.81
CA GLU A 399 5.67 -3.93 3.44
C GLU A 399 5.65 -5.42 3.06
N GLY A 400 4.74 -6.21 3.62
CA GLY A 400 4.59 -7.64 3.33
C GLY A 400 4.28 -7.94 1.85
N ASN A 401 4.88 -9.00 1.31
CA ASN A 401 4.56 -9.50 -0.03
C ASN A 401 3.35 -10.45 0.03
N ILE A 402 2.70 -10.65 -1.12
CA ILE A 402 1.80 -11.77 -1.38
C ILE A 402 2.58 -12.83 -2.17
N ILE A 403 2.73 -14.04 -1.62
CA ILE A 403 3.52 -15.13 -2.19
C ILE A 403 2.64 -16.39 -2.26
N ALA A 404 2.08 -16.65 -3.44
CA ALA A 404 1.07 -17.69 -3.59
C ALA A 404 1.23 -18.53 -4.84
N HIS A 405 0.65 -19.73 -4.81
CA HIS A 405 0.47 -20.60 -5.98
C HIS A 405 1.73 -21.15 -6.65
N ASN A 406 2.92 -20.93 -6.09
CA ASN A 406 4.18 -21.42 -6.64
C ASN A 406 4.26 -22.96 -6.54
N GLY A 407 4.97 -23.62 -7.47
CA GLY A 407 4.99 -25.08 -7.58
C GLY A 407 5.78 -25.82 -6.48
N GLU A 408 6.75 -25.15 -5.86
CA GLU A 408 7.44 -25.60 -4.65
C GLU A 408 7.04 -24.71 -3.46
N ALA A 409 7.99 -24.27 -2.62
CA ALA A 409 7.72 -23.46 -1.44
C ALA A 409 7.44 -21.99 -1.77
N GLY A 410 6.77 -21.29 -0.85
CA GLY A 410 6.63 -19.83 -0.93
C GLY A 410 7.99 -19.13 -0.83
N VAL A 411 8.72 -19.38 0.25
CA VAL A 411 10.11 -18.95 0.46
C VAL A 411 10.97 -20.14 0.86
N ARG A 412 12.04 -20.42 0.10
CA ARG A 412 12.98 -21.52 0.37
C ARG A 412 14.41 -21.03 0.57
N ILE A 413 15.08 -21.58 1.58
CA ILE A 413 16.44 -21.17 1.97
C ILE A 413 17.35 -22.42 2.11
N ASP A 414 18.25 -22.65 1.15
CA ASP A 414 19.13 -23.84 1.08
C ASP A 414 20.56 -23.53 1.55
N TYR A 415 21.04 -24.17 2.63
CA TYR A 415 22.37 -23.92 3.21
C TYR A 415 23.35 -25.11 3.15
N PRO A 416 24.61 -24.95 2.69
CA PRO A 416 25.59 -26.04 2.64
C PRO A 416 25.93 -26.65 3.99
N ASN A 417 25.81 -27.98 4.06
CA ASN A 417 26.35 -28.76 5.16
C ASN A 417 27.88 -28.61 5.21
N GLN A 418 28.41 -28.26 6.39
CA GLN A 418 29.84 -28.03 6.64
C GLN A 418 30.50 -29.28 7.25
N PRO A 419 31.82 -29.49 7.06
CA PRO A 419 32.53 -30.54 7.77
C PRO A 419 32.41 -30.37 9.28
N THR A 420 32.01 -31.43 9.98
CA THR A 420 31.91 -31.45 11.45
C THR A 420 33.20 -30.95 12.09
N GLY A 421 33.12 -29.85 12.85
CA GLY A 421 34.27 -29.25 13.54
C GLY A 421 34.84 -27.97 12.89
N SER A 422 34.29 -27.49 11.77
CA SER A 422 34.44 -26.07 11.42
C SER A 422 33.78 -25.18 12.51
N SER A 423 34.27 -23.95 12.69
CA SER A 423 33.65 -22.96 13.59
C SER A 423 32.14 -22.90 13.37
N PRO A 424 31.30 -22.84 14.43
CA PRO A 424 29.85 -22.74 14.26
C PRO A 424 29.53 -21.46 13.49
N TYR A 425 29.12 -21.64 12.23
CA TYR A 425 28.70 -20.55 11.37
C TYR A 425 27.23 -20.29 11.66
N VAL A 426 27.00 -19.36 12.59
CA VAL A 426 25.69 -18.74 12.85
C VAL A 426 25.03 -18.42 11.52
N GLY A 427 23.76 -18.81 11.40
CA GLY A 427 22.96 -18.75 10.20
C GLY A 427 22.91 -17.36 9.59
N ALA A 428 22.72 -17.33 8.27
CA ALA A 428 22.50 -16.07 7.57
C ALA A 428 21.16 -15.48 8.04
N GLY A 429 21.22 -14.37 8.77
CA GLY A 429 20.03 -13.71 9.31
C GLY A 429 19.20 -13.03 8.22
N ASN A 430 18.30 -13.80 7.60
CA ASN A 430 17.23 -13.26 6.76
C ASN A 430 16.01 -12.98 7.63
N THR A 431 15.31 -11.90 7.31
CA THR A 431 14.04 -11.54 7.96
C THR A 431 12.92 -11.80 6.96
N ILE A 432 12.05 -12.76 7.26
CA ILE A 432 10.77 -12.98 6.59
C ILE A 432 9.70 -12.49 7.57
N SER A 433 8.96 -11.42 7.25
CA SER A 433 8.00 -10.81 8.18
C SER A 433 6.79 -10.21 7.47
N SER A 434 5.61 -10.37 8.08
CA SER A 434 4.31 -9.85 7.63
C SER A 434 3.88 -10.22 6.20
N ASN A 435 4.51 -11.22 5.58
CA ASN A 435 4.13 -11.69 4.24
C ASN A 435 2.86 -12.53 4.30
N SER A 436 1.98 -12.34 3.32
CA SER A 436 0.93 -13.29 3.01
C SER A 436 1.54 -14.42 2.18
N ILE A 437 1.58 -15.64 2.71
CA ILE A 437 2.12 -16.81 2.02
C ILE A 437 1.06 -17.90 2.04
N TYR A 438 0.59 -18.38 0.89
CA TYR A 438 -0.47 -19.41 0.84
C TYR A 438 -0.62 -20.14 -0.50
N ALA A 439 -1.24 -21.32 -0.46
CA ALA A 439 -1.57 -22.18 -1.59
C ALA A 439 -0.38 -22.51 -2.51
N ASN A 440 0.83 -22.60 -1.95
CA ASN A 440 2.02 -23.08 -2.67
C ASN A 440 2.02 -24.63 -2.72
N GLY A 441 2.88 -25.23 -3.55
CA GLY A 441 2.97 -26.68 -3.72
C GLY A 441 3.80 -27.40 -2.64
N GLY A 442 4.66 -26.65 -1.95
CA GLY A 442 5.41 -27.06 -0.76
C GLY A 442 5.06 -26.21 0.46
N LEU A 443 5.97 -26.11 1.42
CA LEU A 443 5.77 -25.28 2.62
C LEU A 443 5.71 -23.78 2.30
N GLY A 444 5.06 -22.99 3.16
CA GLY A 444 5.09 -21.53 3.04
C GLY A 444 6.51 -20.97 3.21
N ILE A 445 7.25 -21.48 4.20
CA ILE A 445 8.68 -21.24 4.42
C ILE A 445 9.34 -22.62 4.59
N ASP A 446 10.45 -22.85 3.89
CA ASP A 446 11.21 -24.12 3.89
C ASP A 446 12.71 -23.83 4.15
N LEU A 447 13.22 -24.33 5.28
CA LEU A 447 14.59 -24.10 5.76
C LEU A 447 15.43 -25.37 5.59
N VAL A 448 16.19 -25.46 4.49
CA VAL A 448 16.81 -26.71 4.03
C VAL A 448 18.32 -26.76 4.25
N LEU A 449 18.81 -27.81 4.91
CA LEU A 449 20.23 -28.16 4.93
C LEU A 449 20.60 -28.95 3.65
N LEU A 450 21.69 -28.60 2.96
CA LEU A 450 22.08 -29.34 1.75
C LEU A 450 22.32 -30.83 2.06
N ASN A 451 21.75 -31.67 1.20
CA ASN A 451 21.66 -33.13 1.29
C ASN A 451 20.63 -33.68 2.28
N THR A 452 19.79 -32.84 2.93
CA THR A 452 18.48 -33.28 3.41
C THR A 452 17.45 -33.18 2.29
N SER A 453 16.31 -33.85 2.45
CA SER A 453 15.15 -33.59 1.57
C SER A 453 14.44 -32.32 2.05
N PRO A 454 13.84 -31.51 1.16
CA PRO A 454 12.98 -30.39 1.53
C PRO A 454 11.85 -30.82 2.47
N GLY A 455 11.41 -29.90 3.33
CA GLY A 455 10.41 -30.16 4.37
C GLY A 455 10.87 -29.78 5.78
N LEU A 456 9.90 -29.78 6.68
CA LEU A 456 9.98 -29.13 7.98
C LEU A 456 11.18 -29.56 8.84
N THR A 457 11.86 -28.55 9.37
CA THR A 457 12.83 -28.66 10.46
C THR A 457 12.11 -28.82 11.81
N PRO A 458 12.32 -29.93 12.55
CA PRO A 458 11.70 -30.12 13.87
C PRO A 458 12.33 -29.23 14.94
N ASN A 459 11.52 -28.70 15.86
CA ASN A 459 12.04 -27.90 16.98
C ASN A 459 13.01 -28.69 17.88
N ASP A 460 14.14 -28.06 18.26
CA ASP A 460 15.19 -28.64 19.13
C ASP A 460 15.34 -27.95 20.51
N PRO A 461 15.98 -28.60 21.51
CA PRO A 461 16.20 -28.00 22.83
C PRO A 461 17.19 -26.83 22.81
N LEU A 462 16.65 -25.62 23.03
CA LEU A 462 17.38 -24.34 23.11
C LEU A 462 17.89 -23.78 21.79
N ASP A 463 17.42 -24.29 20.64
CA ASP A 463 17.71 -23.71 19.32
C ASP A 463 19.23 -23.71 19.07
N ALA A 464 19.79 -24.92 19.26
CA ALA A 464 21.22 -25.23 19.28
C ALA A 464 21.78 -25.53 17.88
N ASP A 465 20.89 -25.73 16.92
CA ASP A 465 21.23 -26.00 15.53
C ASP A 465 21.84 -24.78 14.81
N ASN A 466 22.42 -25.04 13.64
CA ASN A 466 23.07 -24.05 12.78
C ASN A 466 22.67 -24.34 11.33
N GLY A 467 22.34 -23.32 10.56
CA GLY A 467 21.87 -23.49 9.19
C GLY A 467 21.21 -22.24 8.62
N PRO A 468 20.29 -22.36 7.64
CA PRO A 468 19.52 -21.22 7.17
C PRO A 468 18.67 -20.67 8.31
N ASN A 469 18.75 -19.35 8.58
CA ASN A 469 18.08 -18.69 9.70
C ASN A 469 18.33 -19.35 11.08
N ASP A 470 19.53 -19.91 11.32
CA ASP A 470 19.86 -20.71 12.52
C ASP A 470 18.95 -21.95 12.74
N LEU A 471 18.14 -22.33 11.74
CA LEU A 471 17.08 -23.35 11.88
C LEU A 471 16.05 -23.01 12.95
N GLN A 472 15.76 -21.71 13.11
CA GLN A 472 14.96 -21.14 14.19
C GLN A 472 13.69 -21.94 14.52
N ASN A 473 13.58 -22.38 15.77
CA ASN A 473 12.38 -22.99 16.34
C ASN A 473 11.11 -22.14 16.12
N PHE A 474 10.04 -22.77 15.62
CA PHE A 474 8.72 -22.16 15.46
C PHE A 474 7.89 -22.20 16.75
N PRO A 475 6.89 -21.31 16.92
CA PRO A 475 6.02 -21.30 18.10
C PRO A 475 5.12 -22.54 18.18
N ASN A 476 4.94 -23.10 19.37
CA ASN A 476 4.01 -24.21 19.62
C ASN A 476 2.68 -23.66 20.19
N LEU A 477 1.65 -23.60 19.33
CA LEU A 477 0.33 -23.08 19.68
C LEU A 477 -0.51 -24.16 20.40
N THR A 478 -1.12 -23.80 21.55
CA THR A 478 -1.88 -24.73 22.40
C THR A 478 -3.38 -24.41 22.47
N ARG A 479 -3.77 -23.14 22.30
CA ARG A 479 -5.17 -22.71 22.26
C ARG A 479 -5.31 -21.49 21.36
N ALA A 480 -6.29 -21.50 20.45
CA ALA A 480 -6.75 -20.34 19.70
C ALA A 480 -8.26 -20.22 19.90
N SER A 481 -8.72 -19.11 20.48
CA SER A 481 -10.15 -18.84 20.68
C SER A 481 -10.56 -17.49 20.11
N THR A 482 -11.69 -17.42 19.42
CA THR A 482 -12.21 -16.20 18.78
C THR A 482 -13.70 -16.04 19.00
N ASN A 483 -14.18 -14.80 18.95
CA ASN A 483 -15.60 -14.47 18.88
C ASN A 483 -16.14 -14.33 17.44
N GLY A 484 -15.31 -14.53 16.43
CA GLY A 484 -15.73 -14.38 15.02
C GLY A 484 -15.83 -12.94 14.51
N ILE A 485 -15.60 -11.93 15.36
CA ILE A 485 -15.96 -10.53 15.08
C ILE A 485 -14.76 -9.58 15.24
N ASP A 486 -14.20 -9.44 16.45
CA ASP A 486 -13.22 -8.40 16.77
C ASP A 486 -12.03 -8.85 17.64
N ALA A 487 -12.01 -10.10 18.13
CA ALA A 487 -10.92 -10.58 18.98
C ALA A 487 -10.54 -12.05 18.72
N THR A 488 -9.23 -12.32 18.81
CA THR A 488 -8.66 -13.68 18.78
C THR A 488 -7.59 -13.82 19.85
N ALA A 489 -7.85 -14.66 20.85
CA ALA A 489 -6.92 -14.98 21.94
C ALA A 489 -6.15 -16.26 21.63
N ILE A 490 -4.81 -16.18 21.69
CA ILE A 490 -3.87 -17.22 21.28
C ILE A 490 -2.93 -17.51 22.45
N GLN A 491 -2.75 -18.79 22.77
CA GLN A 491 -1.85 -19.28 23.81
C GLN A 491 -0.87 -20.29 23.23
N GLY A 492 0.34 -20.29 23.75
CA GLY A 492 1.39 -21.20 23.32
C GLY A 492 2.69 -21.01 24.08
N ASN A 493 3.71 -21.70 23.61
CA ASN A 493 5.09 -21.49 24.05
C ASN A 493 6.06 -21.44 22.87
N LEU A 494 7.21 -20.84 23.11
CA LEU A 494 8.38 -20.86 22.25
C LEU A 494 9.58 -21.30 23.09
N THR A 495 10.43 -22.14 22.54
CA THR A 495 11.73 -22.51 23.11
C THR A 495 12.83 -22.08 22.15
N THR A 496 13.74 -21.21 22.56
CA THR A 496 14.95 -20.82 21.81
C THR A 496 16.09 -20.53 22.78
N ARG A 497 17.11 -19.77 22.39
CA ARG A 497 18.29 -19.47 23.19
C ARG A 497 17.90 -18.61 24.41
N PRO A 498 18.45 -18.85 25.61
CA PRO A 498 18.12 -18.08 26.82
C PRO A 498 18.30 -16.57 26.71
N ASN A 499 17.37 -15.81 27.30
CA ASN A 499 17.34 -14.34 27.32
C ASN A 499 17.34 -13.68 25.93
N LEU A 500 16.87 -14.37 24.89
CA LEU A 500 16.79 -13.85 23.53
C LEU A 500 15.47 -13.09 23.31
N PRO A 501 15.50 -11.85 22.81
CA PRO A 501 14.32 -11.17 22.33
C PRO A 501 13.79 -11.83 21.06
N ALA A 502 12.50 -12.14 21.05
CA ALA A 502 11.82 -12.83 19.97
C ALA A 502 10.49 -12.15 19.66
N ARG A 503 10.16 -12.07 18.37
CA ARG A 503 8.88 -11.61 17.84
C ARG A 503 8.12 -12.83 17.34
N ILE A 504 6.90 -13.01 17.81
CA ILE A 504 5.99 -14.05 17.32
C ILE A 504 4.97 -13.38 16.41
N GLU A 505 4.91 -13.77 15.14
CA GLU A 505 3.96 -13.26 14.16
C GLU A 505 2.83 -14.28 13.95
N PHE A 506 1.57 -13.84 13.96
CA PHE A 506 0.39 -14.71 13.88
C PHE A 506 -0.36 -14.50 12.58
N PHE A 507 -0.83 -15.59 11.98
CA PHE A 507 -1.52 -15.60 10.70
C PHE A 507 -2.81 -16.43 10.76
N ASN A 508 -3.83 -15.99 10.04
CA ASN A 508 -5.09 -16.72 9.83
C ASN A 508 -5.08 -17.38 8.45
N ASN A 509 -5.60 -18.60 8.39
CA ASN A 509 -5.72 -19.40 7.19
C ASN A 509 -7.15 -20.00 7.10
N PRO A 510 -7.86 -19.84 5.98
CA PRO A 510 -9.19 -20.44 5.79
C PRO A 510 -9.18 -21.98 5.79
N ARG A 511 -8.00 -22.61 5.61
CA ARG A 511 -7.77 -24.05 5.63
C ARG A 511 -6.39 -24.33 6.24
N CYS A 512 -6.21 -25.48 6.85
CA CYS A 512 -4.88 -26.00 7.13
C CYS A 512 -4.22 -26.48 5.82
N ASP A 513 -2.91 -26.26 5.70
CA ASP A 513 -2.09 -26.78 4.63
C ASP A 513 -2.03 -28.32 4.65
N PRO A 514 -1.93 -29.04 3.49
CA PRO A 514 -1.83 -30.50 3.46
C PRO A 514 -0.65 -31.11 4.23
N SER A 515 0.42 -30.36 4.49
CA SER A 515 1.54 -30.80 5.34
C SER A 515 1.20 -30.86 6.83
N GLY A 516 0.13 -30.18 7.26
CA GLY A 516 -0.21 -29.96 8.68
C GLY A 516 0.51 -28.75 9.32
N TYR A 517 1.51 -28.20 8.65
CA TYR A 517 2.22 -26.97 9.02
C TYR A 517 1.67 -25.86 8.15
N GLY A 518 0.78 -25.06 8.74
CA GLY A 518 -0.03 -24.16 7.94
C GLY A 518 0.79 -22.98 7.44
N GLU A 519 0.57 -22.58 6.20
CA GLU A 519 1.12 -21.33 5.65
C GLU A 519 0.56 -20.09 6.40
N GLY A 520 0.75 -18.88 5.87
CA GLY A 520 0.35 -17.63 6.53
C GLY A 520 -0.44 -16.72 5.61
N MET A 521 -1.71 -17.04 5.31
CA MET A 521 -2.51 -16.28 4.34
C MET A 521 -2.82 -14.84 4.80
N THR A 522 -3.23 -14.62 6.04
CA THR A 522 -3.63 -13.28 6.53
C THR A 522 -2.89 -12.95 7.82
N PHE A 523 -1.98 -11.99 7.77
CA PHE A 523 -1.30 -11.48 8.97
C PHE A 523 -2.30 -10.83 9.94
N LEU A 524 -2.29 -11.27 11.21
CA LEU A 524 -3.19 -10.80 12.27
C LEU A 524 -2.53 -9.79 13.23
N GLY A 525 -1.21 -9.81 13.30
CA GLY A 525 -0.43 -9.05 14.26
C GLY A 525 0.74 -9.86 14.82
N ALA A 526 1.45 -9.26 15.77
CA ALA A 526 2.64 -9.85 16.38
C ALA A 526 2.73 -9.58 17.88
N TYR A 527 3.56 -10.37 18.56
CA TYR A 527 3.87 -10.26 19.98
C TYR A 527 5.38 -10.30 20.20
N ASP A 528 5.94 -9.19 20.66
CA ASP A 528 7.37 -9.06 20.97
C ASP A 528 7.61 -9.34 22.46
N ALA A 529 8.50 -10.27 22.79
CA ALA A 529 8.86 -10.63 24.16
C ALA A 529 10.32 -11.13 24.25
N VAL A 530 10.74 -11.58 25.44
CA VAL A 530 12.08 -12.13 25.69
C VAL A 530 11.92 -13.47 26.38
N THR A 531 12.61 -14.51 25.91
CA THR A 531 12.66 -15.81 26.60
C THR A 531 13.31 -15.68 27.98
N ASP A 532 12.94 -16.54 28.92
CA ASP A 532 13.59 -16.61 30.23
C ASP A 532 15.05 -17.15 30.19
N SER A 533 15.64 -17.34 31.37
CA SER A 533 16.99 -17.89 31.54
C SER A 533 17.10 -19.38 31.20
N ALA A 534 15.99 -20.07 30.96
CA ALA A 534 15.91 -21.43 30.45
C ALA A 534 15.57 -21.49 28.96
N GLY A 535 15.49 -20.35 28.26
CA GLY A 535 15.15 -20.30 26.83
C GLY A 535 13.67 -20.44 26.51
N VAL A 536 12.79 -20.35 27.52
CA VAL A 536 11.34 -20.57 27.37
C VAL A 536 10.60 -19.23 27.38
N LEU A 537 9.64 -19.09 26.47
CA LEU A 537 8.66 -18.01 26.45
C LEU A 537 7.27 -18.63 26.43
N ASN A 538 6.50 -18.48 27.50
CA ASN A 538 5.07 -18.80 27.53
C ASN A 538 4.26 -17.53 27.26
N PHE A 539 3.28 -17.59 26.35
CA PHE A 539 2.50 -16.43 25.95
C PHE A 539 0.99 -16.70 25.94
N ASN A 540 0.23 -15.65 26.25
CA ASN A 540 -1.23 -15.59 26.17
C ASN A 540 -1.60 -14.19 25.68
N VAL A 541 -1.95 -14.09 24.39
CA VAL A 541 -2.07 -12.83 23.65
C VAL A 541 -3.49 -12.72 23.10
N THR A 542 -4.13 -11.57 23.25
CA THR A 542 -5.40 -11.27 22.56
C THR A 542 -5.14 -10.23 21.48
N LEU A 543 -5.28 -10.64 20.22
CA LEU A 543 -5.20 -9.76 19.06
C LEU A 543 -6.57 -9.08 18.84
N PRO A 544 -6.62 -7.76 18.56
CA PRO A 544 -7.84 -7.01 18.29
C PRO A 544 -8.35 -7.23 16.85
N VAL A 545 -8.34 -8.48 16.41
CA VAL A 545 -8.80 -8.94 15.09
C VAL A 545 -9.57 -10.24 15.31
N GLY A 546 -10.84 -10.28 14.90
CA GLY A 546 -11.63 -11.51 14.88
C GLY A 546 -11.28 -12.38 13.68
N VAL A 547 -11.23 -13.69 13.88
CA VAL A 547 -11.12 -14.67 12.78
C VAL A 547 -12.36 -15.54 12.75
N SER A 548 -12.76 -16.06 11.59
CA SER A 548 -13.91 -16.96 11.54
C SER A 548 -13.67 -18.23 12.35
N VAL A 549 -14.68 -18.66 13.12
CA VAL A 549 -14.63 -19.92 13.88
C VAL A 549 -14.42 -21.09 12.91
N GLY A 550 -13.44 -21.94 13.20
CA GLY A 550 -13.01 -23.04 12.33
C GLY A 550 -11.92 -22.69 11.30
N SER A 551 -11.51 -21.42 11.18
CA SER A 551 -10.25 -21.06 10.51
C SER A 551 -9.05 -21.54 11.34
N PHE A 552 -7.86 -21.56 10.72
CA PHE A 552 -6.63 -22.06 11.34
C PHE A 552 -5.64 -20.92 11.60
N ILE A 553 -5.12 -20.86 12.83
CA ILE A 553 -4.03 -19.98 13.24
C ILE A 553 -2.70 -20.70 13.05
N THR A 554 -1.72 -19.98 12.48
CA THR A 554 -0.31 -20.38 12.41
C THR A 554 0.55 -19.24 12.92
N ALA A 555 1.81 -19.52 13.23
CA ALA A 555 2.75 -18.51 13.69
C ALA A 555 4.18 -18.77 13.23
N THR A 556 4.98 -17.71 13.14
CA THR A 556 6.44 -17.75 12.95
C THR A 556 7.13 -17.03 14.11
N THR A 557 8.38 -17.40 14.36
CA THR A 557 9.33 -16.69 15.22
C THR A 557 10.25 -15.84 14.36
N VAL A 558 10.52 -14.59 14.74
CA VAL A 558 11.64 -13.79 14.23
C VAL A 558 12.51 -13.43 15.44
N ALA A 559 13.72 -13.98 15.52
CA ALA A 559 14.60 -13.82 16.68
C ALA A 559 15.61 -12.69 16.53
N GLN A 560 15.99 -12.03 17.63
CA GLN A 560 17.00 -10.98 17.58
C GLN A 560 18.41 -11.57 17.55
N THR A 561 19.20 -11.28 16.52
CA THR A 561 20.63 -11.63 16.49
C THR A 561 21.41 -10.82 17.52
N VAL A 562 22.54 -11.33 18.05
CA VAL A 562 23.34 -10.62 19.06
C VAL A 562 24.84 -10.71 18.76
N PRO A 563 25.54 -9.57 18.54
CA PRO A 563 25.14 -8.39 17.78
C PRO A 563 25.43 -8.55 16.27
N PRO A 564 24.85 -7.72 15.37
CA PRO A 564 23.98 -6.58 15.65
C PRO A 564 22.59 -6.98 16.16
N SER A 565 22.04 -6.18 17.07
CA SER A 565 20.76 -6.42 17.75
C SER A 565 19.56 -6.07 16.86
N SER A 566 19.24 -6.96 15.92
CA SER A 566 18.16 -6.80 14.93
C SER A 566 17.33 -8.08 14.81
N PHE A 567 16.00 -7.95 14.65
CA PHE A 567 15.12 -9.09 14.36
C PHE A 567 15.43 -9.68 12.97
N ARG A 568 15.91 -10.92 12.98
CA ARG A 568 16.33 -11.72 11.82
C ARG A 568 15.96 -13.19 12.12
N ASN A 569 16.50 -14.16 11.40
CA ASN A 569 16.27 -15.59 11.64
C ASN A 569 14.76 -15.92 11.78
N THR A 570 13.99 -15.78 10.69
CA THR A 570 12.59 -16.24 10.73
C THR A 570 12.51 -17.76 10.67
N SER A 571 11.71 -18.36 11.55
CA SER A 571 11.38 -19.79 11.53
C SER A 571 10.52 -20.20 10.34
N GLU A 572 10.33 -21.49 10.17
CA GLU A 572 9.18 -22.03 9.42
C GLU A 572 7.86 -21.73 10.16
N PHE A 573 6.72 -22.04 9.54
CA PHE A 573 5.43 -21.88 10.19
C PHE A 573 5.13 -23.00 11.19
N SER A 574 4.42 -22.66 12.26
CA SER A 574 3.89 -23.61 13.24
C SER A 574 2.88 -24.61 12.64
N PRO A 575 2.61 -25.73 13.33
CA PRO A 575 1.40 -26.52 13.10
C PRO A 575 0.15 -25.63 13.08
N CYS A 576 -0.82 -25.99 12.22
CA CYS A 576 -2.08 -25.27 12.12
C CYS A 576 -2.99 -25.56 13.34
N LEU A 577 -3.50 -24.51 14.00
CA LEU A 577 -4.39 -24.64 15.15
C LEU A 577 -5.76 -24.03 14.86
N ALA A 578 -6.82 -24.85 14.90
CA ALA A 578 -8.18 -24.37 14.67
C ALA A 578 -8.62 -23.35 15.74
N ALA A 579 -9.10 -22.18 15.29
CA ALA A 579 -9.71 -21.16 16.13
C ALA A 579 -11.12 -21.62 16.53
N VAL A 580 -11.32 -21.91 17.81
CA VAL A 580 -12.62 -22.30 18.37
C VAL A 580 -13.33 -21.11 18.99
N SER A 581 -14.65 -21.19 19.14
CA SER A 581 -15.38 -20.21 19.96
C SER A 581 -15.62 -20.78 21.36
N THR A 582 -15.69 -19.92 22.37
CA THR A 582 -15.70 -20.30 23.79
C THR A 582 -16.70 -19.48 24.60
N THR A 583 -17.18 -20.04 25.71
CA THR A 583 -18.09 -19.39 26.66
C THR A 583 -17.32 -18.69 27.79
N ASN A 584 -18.00 -17.87 28.59
CA ASN A 584 -17.42 -17.34 29.84
C ASN A 584 -18.52 -17.05 30.87
N LEU A 585 -18.80 -17.99 31.75
CA LEU A 585 -19.71 -17.88 32.86
C LEU A 585 -19.03 -17.12 34.02
N VAL A 586 -19.73 -16.11 34.53
CA VAL A 586 -19.28 -15.28 35.63
C VAL A 586 -20.33 -15.35 36.73
N LEU A 587 -19.96 -15.85 37.91
CA LEU A 587 -20.84 -15.92 39.06
C LEU A 587 -20.52 -14.81 40.06
N THR A 588 -21.55 -14.07 40.47
CA THR A 588 -21.49 -13.12 41.58
C THR A 588 -22.53 -13.50 42.63
N LYS A 589 -22.28 -13.16 43.89
CA LYS A 589 -23.18 -13.44 45.02
C LYS A 589 -23.15 -12.29 46.02
N THR A 590 -24.32 -11.86 46.47
CA THR A 590 -24.51 -10.87 47.55
C THR A 590 -25.60 -11.34 48.52
N ASP A 591 -25.65 -10.75 49.71
CA ASP A 591 -26.80 -10.77 50.59
C ASP A 591 -27.61 -9.46 50.47
N ASN A 592 -28.86 -9.49 50.96
CA ASN A 592 -29.72 -8.31 51.05
C ASN A 592 -29.62 -7.58 52.41
N ILE A 593 -29.11 -8.24 53.45
CA ILE A 593 -29.02 -7.74 54.82
C ILE A 593 -27.70 -8.22 55.45
N ASP A 594 -26.78 -7.29 55.70
CA ASP A 594 -25.56 -7.52 56.48
C ASP A 594 -25.34 -6.30 57.41
N PRO A 595 -25.28 -6.47 58.74
CA PRO A 595 -25.48 -7.70 59.51
C PRO A 595 -26.96 -8.14 59.61
N VAL A 596 -27.20 -9.46 59.62
CA VAL A 596 -28.52 -10.06 59.85
C VAL A 596 -28.72 -10.45 61.32
N VAL A 597 -29.95 -10.37 61.83
CA VAL A 597 -30.27 -10.80 63.20
C VAL A 597 -30.67 -12.28 63.21
N SER A 598 -30.12 -13.07 64.15
CA SER A 598 -30.50 -14.47 64.36
C SER A 598 -32.01 -14.60 64.57
N GLY A 599 -32.64 -15.49 63.82
CA GLY A 599 -34.10 -15.71 63.75
C GLY A 599 -34.77 -15.05 62.54
N ASN A 600 -34.13 -14.09 61.87
CA ASN A 600 -34.66 -13.44 60.67
C ASN A 600 -34.32 -14.22 59.39
N ASN A 601 -35.00 -13.87 58.30
CA ASN A 601 -34.68 -14.36 56.97
C ASN A 601 -33.58 -13.50 56.31
N LEU A 602 -32.71 -14.17 55.55
CA LEU A 602 -31.66 -13.60 54.71
C LEU A 602 -31.88 -14.07 53.28
N VAL A 603 -31.73 -13.17 52.30
CA VAL A 603 -31.80 -13.53 50.87
C VAL A 603 -30.42 -13.37 50.26
N TYR A 604 -29.85 -14.48 49.80
CA TYR A 604 -28.71 -14.43 48.91
C TYR A 604 -29.17 -14.26 47.47
N THR A 605 -28.62 -13.27 46.77
CA THR A 605 -28.83 -13.03 45.34
C THR A 605 -27.58 -13.49 44.59
N LEU A 606 -27.71 -14.51 43.75
CA LEU A 606 -26.69 -14.98 42.83
C LEU A 606 -26.99 -14.44 41.44
N THR A 607 -26.01 -13.92 40.73
CA THR A 607 -26.14 -13.58 39.31
C THR A 607 -25.08 -14.32 38.51
N VAL A 608 -25.52 -15.18 37.60
CA VAL A 608 -24.69 -15.81 36.57
C VAL A 608 -24.83 -14.99 35.30
N SER A 609 -23.71 -14.64 34.67
CA SER A 609 -23.69 -14.00 33.35
C SER A 609 -22.81 -14.79 32.41
N ASN A 610 -23.25 -15.03 31.17
CA ASN A 610 -22.37 -15.52 30.13
C ASN A 610 -21.78 -14.32 29.38
N THR A 611 -20.57 -13.93 29.74
CA THR A 611 -19.81 -12.85 29.10
C THR A 611 -19.00 -13.32 27.89
N GLY A 612 -19.05 -14.62 27.55
CA GLY A 612 -18.44 -15.17 26.35
C GLY A 612 -19.29 -14.95 25.08
N PRO A 613 -18.66 -15.06 23.89
CA PRO A 613 -19.34 -14.89 22.60
C PRO A 613 -20.29 -16.03 22.21
N GLU A 614 -20.11 -17.24 22.76
CA GLU A 614 -21.00 -18.38 22.51
C GLU A 614 -22.08 -18.54 23.56
N ASN A 615 -23.15 -19.25 23.22
CA ASN A 615 -24.16 -19.69 24.18
C ASN A 615 -23.60 -20.82 25.07
N ALA A 616 -23.78 -20.71 26.38
CA ALA A 616 -23.44 -21.77 27.32
C ALA A 616 -24.63 -22.70 27.53
N THR A 617 -24.43 -24.01 27.37
CA THR A 617 -25.45 -25.03 27.60
C THR A 617 -25.07 -25.91 28.80
N GLY A 618 -26.02 -26.75 29.24
CA GLY A 618 -25.87 -27.55 30.47
C GLY A 618 -25.63 -26.72 31.73
N VAL A 619 -25.99 -25.42 31.75
CA VAL A 619 -25.62 -24.51 32.84
C VAL A 619 -26.27 -24.94 34.15
N ILE A 620 -25.44 -25.23 35.16
CA ILE A 620 -25.85 -25.66 36.50
C ILE A 620 -25.15 -24.79 37.55
N VAL A 621 -25.94 -24.23 38.47
CA VAL A 621 -25.46 -23.49 39.64
C VAL A 621 -25.66 -24.34 40.88
N THR A 622 -24.62 -24.49 41.70
CA THR A 622 -24.67 -25.16 43.00
C THR A 622 -24.31 -24.19 44.11
N ASP A 623 -25.08 -24.19 45.19
CA ASP A 623 -24.90 -23.30 46.35
C ASP A 623 -24.99 -24.13 47.64
N SER A 624 -23.93 -24.09 48.45
CA SER A 624 -23.88 -24.80 49.74
C SER A 624 -24.34 -23.87 50.85
N LEU A 625 -25.51 -24.16 51.43
CA LEU A 625 -26.12 -23.37 52.50
C LEU A 625 -25.28 -23.45 53.78
N PRO A 626 -25.08 -22.33 54.50
CA PRO A 626 -24.29 -22.33 55.73
C PRO A 626 -24.92 -23.17 56.85
N ILE A 627 -24.09 -23.78 57.69
CA ILE A 627 -24.54 -24.50 58.90
C ILE A 627 -25.27 -23.51 59.83
N GLY A 628 -26.43 -23.93 60.35
CA GLY A 628 -27.28 -23.06 61.17
C GLY A 628 -28.18 -22.14 60.33
N THR A 629 -28.55 -22.59 59.15
CA THR A 629 -29.58 -21.97 58.30
C THR A 629 -30.60 -23.03 57.88
N THR A 630 -31.81 -22.61 57.52
CA THR A 630 -32.83 -23.49 56.91
C THR A 630 -33.41 -22.82 55.67
N LEU A 631 -33.64 -23.57 54.60
CA LEU A 631 -34.20 -23.03 53.37
C LEU A 631 -35.67 -22.62 53.57
N VAL A 632 -36.01 -21.39 53.15
CA VAL A 632 -37.37 -20.87 53.13
C VAL A 632 -37.95 -20.94 51.73
N ASN A 633 -37.21 -20.41 50.73
CA ASN A 633 -37.66 -20.34 49.35
C ASN A 633 -36.50 -20.21 48.37
N ILE A 634 -36.69 -20.63 47.11
CA ILE A 634 -35.80 -20.34 46.00
C ILE A 634 -36.63 -19.74 44.87
N SER A 635 -36.18 -18.62 44.30
CA SER A 635 -36.74 -18.09 43.06
C SER A 635 -35.66 -18.02 41.98
N SER A 636 -35.99 -18.56 40.80
CA SER A 636 -35.16 -18.61 39.61
C SER A 636 -36.07 -18.84 38.40
N SER A 637 -35.59 -18.53 37.20
CA SER A 637 -36.19 -19.02 35.95
C SER A 637 -35.73 -20.44 35.56
N GLY A 638 -34.73 -21.00 36.24
CA GLY A 638 -34.34 -22.42 36.14
C GLY A 638 -35.03 -23.31 37.17
N THR A 639 -34.87 -24.63 37.03
CA THR A 639 -35.40 -25.60 38.00
C THR A 639 -34.40 -25.85 39.13
N CYS A 640 -34.76 -25.47 40.35
CA CYS A 640 -33.92 -25.64 41.54
C CYS A 640 -34.45 -26.73 42.48
N THR A 641 -33.54 -27.50 43.07
CA THR A 641 -33.81 -28.48 44.13
C THR A 641 -32.80 -28.32 45.26
N GLU A 642 -33.23 -28.48 46.51
CA GLU A 642 -32.35 -28.56 47.67
C GLU A 642 -32.28 -30.01 48.15
N THR A 643 -31.08 -30.46 48.54
CA THR A 643 -30.89 -31.75 49.21
C THR A 643 -29.70 -31.68 50.17
N SER A 644 -29.96 -31.92 51.46
CA SER A 644 -28.94 -32.00 52.52
C SER A 644 -28.06 -30.74 52.66
N GLY A 645 -28.63 -29.56 52.46
CA GLY A 645 -27.94 -28.26 52.53
C GLY A 645 -27.32 -27.80 51.21
N LEU A 646 -27.43 -28.57 50.13
CA LEU A 646 -26.95 -28.19 48.80
C LEU A 646 -28.14 -27.81 47.91
N VAL A 647 -28.19 -26.55 47.49
CA VAL A 647 -29.10 -26.07 46.44
C VAL A 647 -28.44 -26.31 45.08
N THR A 648 -29.16 -26.95 44.17
CA THR A 648 -28.73 -27.15 42.77
C THR A 648 -29.81 -26.60 41.84
N CYS A 649 -29.44 -25.63 41.00
CA CYS A 649 -30.30 -24.99 40.02
C CYS A 649 -29.84 -25.32 38.60
N THR A 650 -30.66 -26.05 37.85
CA THR A 650 -30.44 -26.31 36.43
C THR A 650 -31.05 -25.17 35.60
N ILE A 651 -30.19 -24.42 34.92
CA ILE A 651 -30.56 -23.28 34.06
C ILE A 651 -30.72 -23.74 32.60
N GLY A 652 -29.93 -24.71 32.16
CA GLY A 652 -29.98 -25.23 30.80
C GLY A 652 -29.15 -24.38 29.84
N ASN A 653 -29.76 -23.47 29.09
CA ASN A 653 -29.08 -22.63 28.10
C ASN A 653 -29.04 -21.16 28.56
N LEU A 654 -27.85 -20.57 28.58
CA LEU A 654 -27.61 -19.15 28.85
C LEU A 654 -26.91 -18.52 27.64
N ALA A 655 -27.65 -17.70 26.90
CA ALA A 655 -27.18 -17.10 25.66
C ALA A 655 -25.97 -16.16 25.89
N ALA A 656 -25.18 -15.93 24.84
CA ALA A 656 -24.08 -14.97 24.86
C ALA A 656 -24.58 -13.56 25.31
N GLY A 657 -23.86 -12.94 26.24
CA GLY A 657 -24.22 -11.65 26.84
C GLY A 657 -25.44 -11.69 27.80
N ALA A 658 -26.07 -12.84 28.02
CA ALA A 658 -27.23 -12.96 28.90
C ALA A 658 -26.86 -13.22 30.36
N SER A 659 -27.68 -12.71 31.28
CA SER A 659 -27.57 -12.96 32.72
C SER A 659 -28.86 -13.55 33.29
N ILE A 660 -28.71 -14.35 34.33
CA ILE A 660 -29.80 -14.93 35.13
C ILE A 660 -29.53 -14.71 36.61
N THR A 661 -30.59 -14.39 37.36
CA THR A 661 -30.54 -14.21 38.81
C THR A 661 -31.24 -15.37 39.52
N ILE A 662 -30.65 -15.87 40.60
CA ILE A 662 -31.23 -16.84 41.52
C ILE A 662 -31.27 -16.17 42.89
N GLN A 663 -32.44 -16.14 43.54
CA GLN A 663 -32.56 -15.68 44.92
C GLN A 663 -32.86 -16.87 45.83
N ILE A 664 -32.01 -17.08 46.83
CA ILE A 664 -32.14 -18.13 47.84
C ILE A 664 -32.48 -17.44 49.17
N GLU A 665 -33.70 -17.62 49.65
CA GLU A 665 -34.14 -17.14 50.97
C GLU A 665 -33.96 -18.25 52.00
N ILE A 666 -33.21 -17.94 53.06
CA ILE A 666 -32.95 -18.81 54.20
C ILE A 666 -33.39 -18.14 55.50
N ASN A 667 -33.75 -18.93 56.51
CA ASN A 667 -33.90 -18.48 57.89
C ASN A 667 -32.60 -18.76 58.66
N VAL A 668 -32.08 -17.76 59.37
CA VAL A 668 -30.80 -17.85 60.11
C VAL A 668 -31.08 -18.32 61.54
N THR A 669 -30.58 -19.49 61.92
CA THR A 669 -30.82 -20.10 63.25
C THR A 669 -29.57 -20.15 64.15
N THR A 670 -28.44 -19.65 63.68
CA THR A 670 -27.17 -19.56 64.43
C THR A 670 -26.89 -18.13 64.88
N ALA A 671 -25.95 -18.00 65.81
CA ALA A 671 -25.38 -16.74 66.30
C ALA A 671 -23.97 -16.47 65.76
N SER A 672 -23.47 -17.34 64.87
CA SER A 672 -22.16 -17.21 64.22
C SER A 672 -22.30 -16.63 62.81
N ASP A 673 -21.30 -15.87 62.38
CA ASP A 673 -21.23 -15.33 61.02
C ASP A 673 -21.33 -16.45 59.97
N LEU A 674 -22.07 -16.18 58.91
CA LEU A 674 -22.34 -17.11 57.84
C LEU A 674 -21.28 -16.97 56.75
N VAL A 675 -20.82 -18.10 56.22
CA VAL A 675 -20.04 -18.16 54.99
C VAL A 675 -20.79 -19.03 54.00
N ASN A 676 -21.24 -18.45 52.90
CA ASN A 676 -21.93 -19.15 51.84
C ASN A 676 -21.05 -19.12 50.58
N THR A 677 -20.83 -20.29 49.96
CA THR A 677 -20.10 -20.41 48.70
C THR A 677 -20.98 -21.06 47.65
N ALA A 678 -20.93 -20.54 46.42
CA ALA A 678 -21.63 -21.07 45.27
C ALA A 678 -20.70 -21.16 44.07
N SER A 679 -21.02 -22.05 43.14
CA SER A 679 -20.29 -22.28 41.90
C SER A 679 -21.23 -22.50 40.73
N VAL A 680 -20.79 -22.15 39.53
CA VAL A 680 -21.48 -22.44 38.26
C VAL A 680 -20.61 -23.32 37.36
N THR A 681 -21.26 -24.11 36.51
CA THR A 681 -20.64 -24.98 35.50
C THR A 681 -21.47 -24.94 34.21
N GLY A 682 -20.84 -25.20 33.07
CA GLY A 682 -21.46 -25.40 31.75
C GLY A 682 -20.79 -26.55 31.00
N THR A 683 -21.21 -26.83 29.76
CA THR A 683 -20.68 -27.96 28.96
C THR A 683 -19.62 -27.58 27.92
N GLU A 684 -19.52 -26.30 27.57
CA GLU A 684 -18.60 -25.77 26.56
C GLU A 684 -17.20 -25.51 27.16
N ILE A 685 -16.20 -25.37 26.28
CA ILE A 685 -14.87 -24.90 26.70
C ILE A 685 -14.96 -23.41 27.00
N GLU A 686 -14.57 -23.07 28.21
CA GLU A 686 -14.67 -21.72 28.75
C GLU A 686 -13.32 -20.99 28.75
N SER A 687 -13.35 -19.64 28.68
CA SER A 687 -12.13 -18.81 28.70
C SER A 687 -11.57 -18.53 30.09
N ASN A 688 -12.39 -18.53 31.13
CA ASN A 688 -11.97 -18.36 32.52
C ASN A 688 -12.82 -19.26 33.44
N TYR A 689 -12.17 -20.13 34.21
CA TYR A 689 -12.86 -20.96 35.21
C TYR A 689 -12.76 -20.38 36.63
N ALA A 690 -12.03 -19.29 36.84
CA ALA A 690 -11.75 -18.73 38.17
C ALA A 690 -12.89 -17.85 38.72
N ASP A 691 -13.68 -17.24 37.83
CA ASP A 691 -14.88 -16.44 38.08
C ASP A 691 -16.17 -17.27 38.17
N ASN A 692 -16.07 -18.60 38.03
CA ASN A 692 -17.18 -19.52 38.25
C ASN A 692 -17.57 -19.73 39.72
N THR A 693 -16.83 -19.19 40.69
CA THR A 693 -17.09 -19.39 42.13
C THR A 693 -17.24 -18.06 42.85
N ALA A 694 -18.33 -17.91 43.61
CA ALA A 694 -18.61 -16.73 44.42
C ALA A 694 -18.79 -17.10 45.90
N ARG A 695 -18.23 -16.29 46.79
CA ARG A 695 -18.31 -16.45 48.24
C ARG A 695 -18.81 -15.17 48.88
N GLN A 696 -19.83 -15.28 49.73
CA GLN A 696 -20.35 -14.19 50.55
C GLN A 696 -20.15 -14.54 52.04
N THR A 697 -19.78 -13.55 52.83
CA THR A 697 -19.73 -13.63 54.29
C THR A 697 -20.77 -12.66 54.86
N THR A 698 -21.61 -13.12 55.77
CA THR A 698 -22.68 -12.31 56.39
C THR A 698 -22.50 -12.31 57.91
N THR A 699 -22.46 -11.14 58.53
CA THR A 699 -22.30 -10.99 59.98
C THR A 699 -23.64 -11.25 60.69
N VAL A 700 -23.62 -11.95 61.83
CA VAL A 700 -24.85 -12.29 62.58
C VAL A 700 -24.92 -11.63 63.95
N LEU A 701 -26.05 -10.95 64.23
CA LEU A 701 -26.35 -10.31 65.51
C LEU A 701 -27.30 -11.13 66.38
N LEU A 702 -27.03 -11.16 67.68
CA LEU A 702 -27.89 -11.78 68.69
C LEU A 702 -28.98 -10.83 69.20
N VAL A 703 -30.20 -11.34 69.36
CA VAL A 703 -31.25 -10.68 70.15
C VAL A 703 -30.93 -10.75 71.65
N SER A 704 -30.60 -9.61 72.25
CA SER A 704 -30.46 -9.48 73.71
C SER A 704 -31.79 -9.07 74.36
N PRO A 705 -32.29 -9.77 75.39
CA PRO A 705 -33.56 -9.41 76.04
C PRO A 705 -33.41 -8.17 76.92
N THR A 706 -34.30 -7.19 76.74
CA THR A 706 -34.37 -5.98 77.58
C THR A 706 -35.01 -6.28 78.94
N PRO A 707 -34.42 -5.90 80.08
CA PRO A 707 -35.02 -6.13 81.39
C PRO A 707 -36.15 -5.12 81.68
N THR A 708 -37.37 -5.62 81.87
CA THR A 708 -38.53 -4.82 82.31
C THR A 708 -38.54 -4.63 83.83
N LEU A 709 -38.52 -3.38 84.30
CA LEU A 709 -38.68 -3.03 85.70
C LEU A 709 -40.16 -2.86 86.08
N THR A 710 -40.65 -3.66 87.03
CA THR A 710 -41.94 -3.46 87.70
C THR A 710 -41.73 -2.80 89.07
N SER A 711 -42.50 -1.76 89.39
CA SER A 711 -42.34 -0.95 90.59
C SER A 711 -43.32 -1.31 91.73
N THR A 712 -42.83 -1.31 92.96
CA THR A 712 -43.63 -1.09 94.20
C THR A 712 -42.77 -0.35 95.24
N PRO A 713 -43.33 0.55 96.08
CA PRO A 713 -42.55 1.54 96.82
C PRO A 713 -42.48 1.33 98.35
N ILE A 714 -41.34 1.64 99.00
CA ILE A 714 -41.29 2.03 100.43
C ILE A 714 -40.17 3.10 100.65
N THR A 715 -40.33 3.88 101.71
CA THR A 715 -39.75 5.20 102.00
C THR A 715 -38.32 5.23 102.56
N ALA A 716 -37.68 6.40 102.39
CA ALA A 716 -36.29 6.78 102.68
C ALA A 716 -35.72 6.60 104.11
N THR A 717 -34.37 6.55 104.16
CA THR A 717 -33.56 7.30 105.15
C THR A 717 -32.24 7.79 104.50
N ALA A 718 -31.59 8.81 105.07
CA ALA A 718 -30.52 9.60 104.44
C ALA A 718 -29.09 9.31 104.97
N THR A 719 -28.16 10.28 104.80
CA THR A 719 -26.75 10.39 105.29
C THR A 719 -25.69 9.47 104.65
N SER A 720 -24.45 9.88 104.31
CA SER A 720 -23.84 11.21 104.03
C SER A 720 -22.33 11.13 103.65
N ILE A 721 -21.83 12.06 102.81
CA ILE A 721 -20.46 12.67 102.80
C ILE A 721 -19.23 11.90 102.18
N SER A 722 -18.48 12.62 101.32
CA SER A 722 -17.04 12.49 100.91
C SER A 722 -16.62 11.26 100.05
N SER A 723 -15.61 11.29 99.14
CA SER A 723 -14.51 12.26 98.91
C SER A 723 -14.01 12.33 97.43
N THR A 724 -13.63 13.53 97.01
CA THR A 724 -12.58 13.99 96.05
C THR A 724 -11.68 13.03 95.22
N VAL A 725 -11.54 13.38 93.91
CA VAL A 725 -10.28 13.54 93.10
C VAL A 725 -9.53 12.22 92.70
N THR A 726 -9.15 11.96 91.43
CA THR A 726 -8.12 12.69 90.64
C THR A 726 -8.25 12.51 89.10
N SER A 727 -7.64 13.44 88.36
CA SER A 727 -7.74 13.73 86.92
C SER A 727 -6.95 12.83 85.94
N THR A 728 -7.37 12.78 84.67
CA THR A 728 -6.62 13.25 83.48
C THR A 728 -7.53 13.11 82.24
N ALA A 729 -8.08 14.16 81.62
CA ALA A 729 -7.45 15.27 80.88
C ALA A 729 -6.92 14.89 79.48
N THR A 730 -7.74 15.12 78.45
CA THR A 730 -7.37 15.91 77.26
C THR A 730 -8.64 16.36 76.53
N MET A 731 -8.65 17.58 76.01
CA MET A 731 -9.79 18.21 75.34
C MET A 731 -9.24 19.23 74.31
N PHE A 732 -10.11 19.68 73.40
CA PHE A 732 -10.03 20.91 72.59
C PHE A 732 -9.51 20.79 71.13
N PRO A 733 -9.87 21.72 70.20
CA PRO A 733 -11.22 21.75 69.60
C PRO A 733 -11.25 22.26 68.11
N THR A 734 -12.43 22.34 67.50
CA THR A 734 -13.06 23.58 66.92
C THR A 734 -14.41 23.17 66.30
N GLN A 735 -15.57 23.66 66.77
CA GLN A 735 -16.27 24.90 66.35
C GLN A 735 -16.34 25.08 64.82
N VAL A 736 -17.49 25.41 64.21
CA VAL A 736 -18.51 26.39 64.64
C VAL A 736 -19.96 25.84 64.54
N ALA A 737 -20.88 26.38 65.33
CA ALA A 737 -22.31 26.08 65.32
C ALA A 737 -23.18 27.35 65.18
N THR A 738 -24.35 27.22 64.52
CA THR A 738 -25.64 27.95 64.68
C THR A 738 -26.56 27.49 63.54
N ILE A 739 -27.81 27.01 63.66
CA ILE A 739 -28.97 27.20 64.58
C ILE A 739 -29.79 28.48 64.35
N THR A 740 -30.92 28.29 63.66
CA THR A 740 -32.28 28.81 63.94
C THR A 740 -33.23 27.90 63.13
N GLY A 741 -34.33 27.31 63.61
CA GLY A 741 -35.41 27.82 64.48
C GLY A 741 -36.61 28.24 63.58
N ILE A 742 -37.89 27.95 63.82
CA ILE A 742 -38.64 27.39 64.97
C ILE A 742 -39.90 26.65 64.43
N ALA A 743 -40.48 25.78 65.28
CA ALA A 743 -41.79 25.09 65.29
C ALA A 743 -43.03 25.78 64.63
N SER A 744 -44.23 25.19 64.49
CA SER A 744 -44.90 24.20 65.37
C SER A 744 -46.21 23.60 64.80
N ASN A 745 -46.67 22.51 65.42
CA ASN A 745 -48.08 22.11 65.68
C ASN A 745 -48.95 21.42 64.60
N THR A 746 -49.01 20.10 64.78
CA THR A 746 -50.12 19.11 64.66
C THR A 746 -51.36 19.50 65.52
N PRO A 747 -52.45 18.70 65.74
CA PRO A 747 -52.67 17.26 65.42
C PRO A 747 -54.12 16.76 65.08
N ASN A 748 -54.26 15.42 64.96
CA ASN A 748 -55.43 14.58 65.35
C ASN A 748 -56.74 14.57 64.53
N THR A 749 -57.50 13.45 64.38
CA THR A 749 -57.25 11.97 64.40
C THR A 749 -58.50 11.22 63.88
N ILE A 750 -58.34 9.97 63.38
CA ILE A 750 -59.21 8.76 63.55
C ILE A 750 -60.76 8.89 63.28
N GLN A 751 -61.33 8.13 62.32
CA GLN A 751 -61.93 6.79 62.58
C GLN A 751 -62.58 6.05 61.37
N MET A 752 -62.25 4.76 61.32
CA MET A 752 -62.76 3.59 60.60
C MET A 752 -64.28 3.39 60.26
N VAL A 753 -64.50 2.67 59.13
CA VAL A 753 -65.29 1.38 58.96
C VAL A 753 -66.59 1.31 58.10
N SER A 754 -66.50 0.53 57.00
CA SER A 754 -67.52 -0.35 56.35
C SER A 754 -68.67 0.24 55.48
N PRO A 755 -69.49 -0.56 54.74
CA PRO A 755 -69.13 -1.65 53.79
C PRO A 755 -70.00 -1.74 52.49
N THR A 756 -69.68 -2.73 51.63
CA THR A 756 -70.59 -3.52 50.74
C THR A 756 -70.76 -3.16 49.24
N ALA A 757 -70.21 -4.05 48.40
CA ALA A 757 -70.63 -4.58 47.07
C ALA A 757 -71.45 -3.75 46.04
N SER A 758 -71.05 -3.85 44.75
CA SER A 758 -71.73 -4.73 43.75
C SER A 758 -71.60 -4.25 42.28
N ARG A 759 -71.05 -5.11 41.39
CA ARG A 759 -71.37 -5.28 39.93
C ARG A 759 -71.21 -4.03 39.01
N THR A 760 -71.02 -4.08 37.68
CA THR A 760 -70.68 -5.10 36.66
C THR A 760 -70.27 -4.33 35.39
N SER A 761 -69.42 -4.89 34.53
CA SER A 761 -69.65 -4.94 33.06
C SER A 761 -68.68 -5.90 32.38
N SER A 762 -69.16 -6.53 31.30
CA SER A 762 -68.56 -7.71 30.67
C SER A 762 -68.45 -7.57 29.15
N ARG A 763 -67.46 -8.22 28.52
CA ARG A 763 -67.75 -9.16 27.42
C ARG A 763 -66.59 -10.12 27.12
N THR A 764 -66.94 -11.31 26.63
CA THR A 764 -66.05 -12.44 26.40
C THR A 764 -66.51 -13.21 25.15
N ALA A 765 -65.56 -13.85 24.45
CA ALA A 765 -65.69 -14.99 23.50
C ALA A 765 -64.24 -15.46 23.21
N THR A 766 -63.74 -16.71 23.33
CA THR A 766 -64.31 -18.09 23.31
C THR A 766 -64.91 -18.44 21.93
N ALA A 767 -64.61 -19.53 21.19
CA ALA A 767 -63.92 -20.82 21.42
C ALA A 767 -63.34 -21.41 20.09
N SER A 768 -62.77 -22.63 19.95
CA SER A 768 -61.68 -23.37 20.65
C SER A 768 -61.53 -24.82 20.07
N ARG A 769 -60.30 -25.40 20.02
CA ARG A 769 -59.96 -26.85 19.74
C ARG A 769 -60.19 -27.34 18.26
N THR A 770 -59.60 -28.41 17.67
CA THR A 770 -58.57 -29.44 18.02
C THR A 770 -58.08 -30.27 16.79
N ALA A 771 -56.85 -30.83 16.85
CA ALA A 771 -56.38 -32.18 16.39
C ALA A 771 -56.34 -32.68 14.89
N THR A 772 -55.11 -32.98 14.40
CA THR A 772 -54.51 -34.23 13.79
C THR A 772 -55.37 -35.39 13.16
N PRO A 773 -54.81 -36.41 12.41
CA PRO A 773 -53.65 -36.52 11.47
C PRO A 773 -53.84 -37.43 10.18
N VAL A 774 -52.88 -37.41 9.21
CA VAL A 774 -52.21 -38.51 8.38
C VAL A 774 -53.05 -39.73 7.83
N PRO A 775 -53.01 -40.22 6.53
CA PRO A 775 -51.81 -40.83 5.86
C PRO A 775 -51.70 -40.93 4.28
N SER A 776 -50.53 -41.42 3.80
CA SER A 776 -50.29 -42.29 2.58
C SER A 776 -50.34 -41.72 1.14
N GLN A 777 -49.73 -42.27 0.06
CA GLN A 777 -48.56 -43.18 -0.20
C GLN A 777 -48.23 -43.24 -1.73
N THR A 778 -47.09 -43.86 -2.09
CA THR A 778 -46.77 -44.58 -3.38
C THR A 778 -45.88 -43.87 -4.44
N ALA A 779 -45.12 -44.67 -5.22
CA ALA A 779 -43.93 -44.32 -6.01
C ALA A 779 -43.99 -44.72 -7.51
N THR A 780 -42.98 -44.41 -8.34
CA THR A 780 -42.19 -45.37 -9.18
C THR A 780 -41.19 -44.79 -10.22
N ARG A 781 -39.99 -45.42 -10.27
CA ARG A 781 -39.07 -45.79 -11.40
C ARG A 781 -38.57 -44.84 -12.52
N THR A 782 -37.30 -45.08 -12.88
CA THR A 782 -36.40 -44.68 -14.01
C THR A 782 -36.81 -45.27 -15.40
N PRO A 783 -36.16 -44.99 -16.59
CA PRO A 783 -34.76 -44.54 -16.86
C PRO A 783 -34.48 -43.57 -18.06
N LEU A 784 -33.19 -43.33 -18.36
CA LEU A 784 -32.55 -42.63 -19.51
C LEU A 784 -32.72 -43.39 -20.86
N PRO A 785 -32.52 -42.80 -22.08
CA PRO A 785 -31.17 -42.68 -22.70
C PRO A 785 -30.92 -41.54 -23.74
N THR A 786 -29.63 -41.13 -23.92
CA THR A 786 -28.90 -40.67 -25.15
C THR A 786 -29.55 -39.68 -26.18
N ARG A 787 -28.86 -38.68 -26.77
CA ARG A 787 -27.71 -38.82 -27.71
C ARG A 787 -27.11 -37.45 -28.14
N THR A 788 -25.89 -37.49 -28.70
CA THR A 788 -25.02 -36.42 -29.24
C THR A 788 -25.53 -35.61 -30.46
N ALA A 789 -25.03 -34.36 -30.61
CA ALA A 789 -24.44 -33.82 -31.86
C ALA A 789 -23.73 -32.45 -31.65
N THR A 790 -22.63 -32.22 -32.38
CA THR A 790 -21.79 -30.98 -32.37
C THR A 790 -22.05 -30.12 -33.65
N PRO A 791 -21.31 -29.03 -33.98
CA PRO A 791 -21.94 -27.77 -34.43
C PRO A 791 -21.88 -27.51 -35.95
N SER A 792 -22.55 -26.44 -36.42
CA SER A 792 -22.25 -25.80 -37.71
C SER A 792 -22.34 -24.27 -37.66
N ARG A 793 -21.23 -23.59 -37.98
CA ARG A 793 -21.20 -22.18 -38.41
C ARG A 793 -21.58 -22.08 -39.89
N THR A 794 -22.29 -21.03 -40.31
CA THR A 794 -21.92 -20.15 -41.44
C THR A 794 -22.83 -18.90 -41.50
N PRO A 795 -22.40 -17.78 -42.12
CA PRO A 795 -22.96 -16.44 -41.87
C PRO A 795 -23.88 -15.91 -42.99
N ILE A 796 -24.69 -14.89 -42.67
CA ILE A 796 -25.37 -14.01 -43.65
C ILE A 796 -25.24 -12.55 -43.16
N SER A 797 -25.14 -11.60 -44.10
CA SER A 797 -24.79 -10.19 -43.90
C SER A 797 -25.94 -9.21 -44.20
N THR A 798 -25.71 -7.92 -43.87
CA THR A 798 -26.41 -6.71 -44.39
C THR A 798 -27.89 -6.51 -44.00
N ASN A 799 -28.42 -5.30 -43.74
CA ASN A 799 -27.96 -3.96 -44.12
C ASN A 799 -28.48 -2.81 -43.22
N THR A 800 -27.63 -1.78 -43.02
CA THR A 800 -27.92 -0.32 -42.89
C THR A 800 -29.11 0.24 -42.06
N HIS A 801 -28.79 1.11 -41.09
CA HIS A 801 -29.11 2.55 -41.21
C HIS A 801 -28.17 3.42 -40.36
N VAL A 802 -27.86 4.64 -40.83
CA VAL A 802 -26.92 5.60 -40.20
C VAL A 802 -27.57 6.99 -40.16
N PRO A 803 -27.47 7.72 -39.04
CA PRO A 803 -27.38 9.17 -39.05
C PRO A 803 -25.98 9.64 -38.63
N THR A 804 -25.54 10.74 -39.24
CA THR A 804 -24.19 11.31 -39.12
C THR A 804 -23.95 12.10 -37.83
N SER A 805 -22.80 11.90 -37.19
CA SER A 805 -22.19 12.86 -36.26
C SER A 805 -20.70 13.06 -36.57
N THR A 806 -20.19 14.26 -36.31
CA THR A 806 -18.81 14.69 -36.59
C THR A 806 -17.78 14.08 -35.63
N PRO A 807 -16.51 13.85 -36.03
CA PRO A 807 -15.50 13.31 -35.12
C PRO A 807 -15.16 14.31 -33.99
N ARG A 808 -15.29 13.87 -32.74
CA ARG A 808 -14.69 14.50 -31.54
C ARG A 808 -13.20 14.12 -31.50
N PRO A 809 -12.27 14.98 -31.03
CA PRO A 809 -10.85 14.63 -30.94
C PRO A 809 -10.62 13.38 -30.08
N SER A 810 -9.58 12.62 -30.43
CA SER A 810 -9.26 11.31 -29.89
C SER A 810 -9.04 11.33 -28.37
N GLN A 811 -9.94 10.72 -27.62
CA GLN A 811 -9.70 10.38 -26.22
C GLN A 811 -8.81 9.13 -26.11
N THR A 812 -8.02 9.06 -25.04
CA THR A 812 -7.21 7.89 -24.71
C THR A 812 -8.09 6.69 -24.34
N PRO A 813 -7.66 5.44 -24.62
CA PRO A 813 -8.43 4.26 -24.21
C PRO A 813 -8.62 4.20 -22.68
N LEU A 814 -9.88 4.01 -22.26
CA LEU A 814 -10.24 3.75 -20.87
C LEU A 814 -9.97 2.27 -20.52
N PRO A 815 -9.65 1.94 -19.25
CA PRO A 815 -9.55 0.55 -18.81
C PRO A 815 -10.91 -0.15 -18.81
N SER A 816 -10.90 -1.47 -18.97
CA SER A 816 -12.09 -2.33 -19.04
C SER A 816 -12.79 -2.51 -17.68
N ALA A 817 -14.10 -2.23 -17.65
CA ALA A 817 -14.96 -2.52 -16.50
C ALA A 817 -15.39 -3.99 -16.44
N SER A 818 -15.71 -4.51 -15.26
CA SER A 818 -16.22 -5.90 -15.10
C SER A 818 -17.33 -6.01 -14.04
N ALA A 819 -18.43 -6.67 -14.39
CA ALA A 819 -19.52 -6.98 -13.48
C ALA A 819 -19.50 -8.48 -13.15
N THR A 820 -19.60 -8.82 -11.86
CA THR A 820 -19.46 -10.21 -11.37
C THR A 820 -20.73 -10.66 -10.67
N LEU A 821 -21.20 -11.87 -10.98
CA LEU A 821 -22.39 -12.47 -10.36
C LEU A 821 -22.02 -13.22 -9.08
N LEU A 822 -22.68 -12.91 -7.96
CA LEU A 822 -22.64 -13.72 -6.74
C LEU A 822 -23.92 -14.57 -6.62
N LEU A 823 -23.95 -15.65 -7.39
CA LEU A 823 -24.97 -16.73 -7.45
C LEU A 823 -26.41 -16.34 -7.85
N PRO A 824 -27.03 -17.04 -8.83
CA PRO A 824 -28.46 -16.91 -9.10
C PRO A 824 -29.30 -17.77 -8.15
N THR A 825 -30.38 -17.22 -7.59
CA THR A 825 -31.45 -18.04 -6.99
C THR A 825 -32.31 -18.65 -8.10
N MET A 826 -32.32 -19.99 -8.15
CA MET A 826 -32.94 -20.75 -9.25
C MET A 826 -34.47 -20.60 -9.28
N THR A 827 -35.01 -19.97 -10.33
CA THR A 827 -36.42 -20.14 -10.75
C THR A 827 -36.53 -20.36 -12.28
N ASN A 828 -36.41 -21.63 -12.69
CA ASN A 828 -36.93 -22.23 -13.93
C ASN A 828 -36.85 -21.43 -15.26
N SER A 829 -35.65 -21.25 -15.83
CA SER A 829 -35.47 -21.26 -17.30
C SER A 829 -33.99 -21.51 -17.69
N PRO A 830 -33.68 -22.34 -18.72
CA PRO A 830 -32.31 -22.80 -18.96
C PRO A 830 -31.57 -22.03 -20.07
N THR A 831 -30.94 -20.89 -19.74
CA THR A 831 -29.65 -20.38 -20.28
C THR A 831 -29.41 -18.98 -19.69
N PRO A 832 -28.31 -18.71 -18.97
CA PRO A 832 -27.95 -17.34 -18.59
C PRO A 832 -27.62 -16.53 -19.83
N VAL A 833 -28.35 -15.44 -20.08
CA VAL A 833 -27.91 -14.40 -21.01
C VAL A 833 -26.93 -13.50 -20.25
N PRO A 834 -25.71 -13.26 -20.77
CA PRO A 834 -24.76 -12.39 -20.09
C PRO A 834 -25.30 -10.95 -19.99
N LEU A 835 -24.90 -10.24 -18.93
CA LEU A 835 -25.16 -8.81 -18.80
C LEU A 835 -24.25 -8.05 -19.79
N GLU A 836 -24.81 -7.02 -20.41
CA GLU A 836 -24.05 -6.09 -21.25
C GLU A 836 -23.54 -4.95 -20.37
N VAL A 837 -22.27 -4.56 -20.52
CA VAL A 837 -21.63 -3.49 -19.74
C VAL A 837 -20.97 -2.52 -20.71
N GLU A 838 -21.39 -1.26 -20.64
CA GLU A 838 -20.93 -0.17 -21.50
C GLU A 838 -20.36 0.96 -20.64
N LYS A 839 -19.25 1.60 -21.06
CA LYS A 839 -18.52 2.59 -20.27
C LYS A 839 -18.29 3.85 -21.10
N GLU A 840 -19.01 4.91 -20.76
CA GLU A 840 -19.05 6.16 -21.51
C GLU A 840 -18.38 7.31 -20.72
N PRO A 841 -17.35 7.99 -21.27
CA PRO A 841 -16.73 9.16 -20.65
C PRO A 841 -17.69 10.36 -20.66
N VAL A 842 -17.89 10.99 -19.50
CA VAL A 842 -18.76 12.17 -19.36
C VAL A 842 -17.91 13.45 -19.47
N ASP A 843 -16.80 13.49 -18.74
CA ASP A 843 -15.81 14.56 -18.71
C ASP A 843 -14.43 13.99 -18.31
N ASP A 844 -13.38 14.82 -18.20
CA ASP A 844 -12.01 14.34 -17.98
C ASP A 844 -11.82 13.68 -16.59
N ASP A 845 -12.70 13.98 -15.63
CA ASP A 845 -12.69 13.50 -14.24
C ASP A 845 -13.86 12.53 -13.93
N SER A 846 -14.65 12.11 -14.93
CA SER A 846 -15.78 11.19 -14.69
C SER A 846 -16.27 10.40 -15.90
N TYR A 847 -16.81 9.21 -15.62
CA TYR A 847 -17.39 8.32 -16.61
C TYR A 847 -18.62 7.61 -16.04
N THR A 848 -19.50 7.14 -16.92
CA THR A 848 -20.70 6.36 -16.56
C THR A 848 -20.53 4.92 -17.01
N ILE A 849 -20.74 3.97 -16.11
CA ILE A 849 -20.87 2.55 -16.42
C ILE A 849 -22.36 2.20 -16.46
N THR A 850 -22.85 1.77 -17.63
CA THR A 850 -24.21 1.28 -17.83
C THR A 850 -24.19 -0.24 -17.87
N ILE A 851 -25.02 -0.88 -17.04
CA ILE A 851 -25.22 -2.33 -17.05
C ILE A 851 -26.65 -2.63 -17.51
N SER A 852 -26.77 -3.41 -18.58
CA SER A 852 -28.05 -3.81 -19.19
C SER A 852 -28.27 -5.31 -19.01
N ASN A 853 -29.50 -5.69 -18.65
CA ASN A 853 -29.95 -7.08 -18.58
C ASN A 853 -30.83 -7.39 -19.81
N PRO A 854 -30.25 -7.93 -20.91
CA PRO A 854 -31.02 -8.30 -22.10
C PRO A 854 -31.89 -9.55 -21.93
N GLY A 855 -31.80 -10.25 -20.79
CA GLY A 855 -32.65 -11.40 -20.46
C GLY A 855 -34.07 -10.99 -20.04
N VAL A 856 -34.96 -11.98 -19.89
CA VAL A 856 -36.35 -11.78 -19.41
C VAL A 856 -36.54 -12.04 -17.90
N ALA A 857 -35.47 -12.43 -17.20
CA ALA A 857 -35.49 -12.75 -15.78
C ALA A 857 -34.79 -11.66 -14.94
N TYR A 858 -35.16 -11.53 -13.68
CA TYR A 858 -34.50 -10.63 -12.73
C TYR A 858 -33.10 -11.16 -12.36
N VAL A 859 -32.12 -10.24 -12.26
CA VAL A 859 -30.82 -10.50 -11.66
C VAL A 859 -30.79 -9.83 -10.29
N THR A 860 -30.68 -10.63 -9.23
CA THR A 860 -30.58 -10.17 -7.83
C THR A 860 -29.12 -10.12 -7.37
N GLN A 861 -28.82 -9.26 -6.40
CA GLN A 861 -27.47 -9.09 -5.81
C GLN A 861 -26.40 -8.69 -6.84
N LEU A 862 -26.77 -7.82 -7.80
CA LEU A 862 -25.85 -7.31 -8.81
C LEU A 862 -24.74 -6.47 -8.16
N LEU A 863 -23.49 -6.78 -8.52
CA LEU A 863 -22.29 -6.10 -8.04
C LEU A 863 -21.46 -5.61 -9.23
N LEU A 864 -21.18 -4.31 -9.28
CA LEU A 864 -20.24 -3.71 -10.22
C LEU A 864 -18.88 -3.56 -9.52
N THR A 865 -17.81 -3.99 -10.18
CA THR A 865 -16.43 -3.71 -9.73
C THR A 865 -15.62 -3.00 -10.80
N GLU A 866 -14.96 -1.92 -10.42
CA GLU A 866 -14.15 -1.08 -11.32
C GLU A 866 -12.78 -0.84 -10.68
N GLN A 867 -11.70 -1.03 -11.44
CA GLN A 867 -10.33 -0.79 -10.97
C GLN A 867 -9.85 0.59 -11.43
N LEU A 868 -9.53 1.47 -10.49
CA LEU A 868 -8.88 2.75 -10.78
C LEU A 868 -7.39 2.55 -11.07
N ARG A 869 -6.82 3.41 -11.92
CA ARG A 869 -5.36 3.47 -12.12
C ARG A 869 -4.68 4.00 -10.84
N PRO A 870 -3.42 3.61 -10.56
CA PRO A 870 -2.64 4.21 -9.48
C PRO A 870 -2.61 5.74 -9.57
N GLY A 871 -2.85 6.41 -8.45
CA GLY A 871 -2.96 7.87 -8.37
C GLY A 871 -4.38 8.43 -8.47
N MET A 872 -5.38 7.62 -8.85
CA MET A 872 -6.79 8.06 -8.87
C MET A 872 -7.56 7.73 -7.58
N SER A 873 -8.28 8.72 -7.05
CA SER A 873 -9.15 8.58 -5.87
C SER A 873 -10.63 8.71 -6.25
N PHE A 874 -11.50 7.86 -5.70
CA PHE A 874 -12.95 7.94 -5.90
C PHE A 874 -13.54 9.14 -5.13
N ILE A 875 -14.27 10.00 -5.81
CA ILE A 875 -14.87 11.21 -5.21
C ILE A 875 -16.32 10.93 -4.77
N ALA A 876 -17.16 10.45 -5.70
CA ALA A 876 -18.57 10.19 -5.45
C ALA A 876 -19.21 9.28 -6.51
N SER A 877 -20.38 8.75 -6.17
CA SER A 877 -21.37 8.24 -7.12
C SER A 877 -22.69 9.01 -6.97
N ASN A 878 -23.49 9.04 -8.03
CA ASN A 878 -24.62 9.96 -8.21
C ASN A 878 -25.65 9.91 -7.04
N PRO A 879 -26.18 11.05 -6.53
CA PRO A 879 -27.14 11.04 -5.43
C PRO A 879 -28.41 10.26 -5.77
N GLY A 880 -28.66 9.16 -5.04
CA GLY A 880 -29.77 8.23 -5.27
C GLY A 880 -29.42 6.96 -6.06
N SER A 881 -28.14 6.75 -6.40
CA SER A 881 -27.60 5.51 -6.97
C SER A 881 -26.93 4.64 -5.88
N PRO A 882 -26.39 3.43 -6.18
CA PRO A 882 -26.05 2.44 -5.14
C PRO A 882 -24.89 2.88 -4.23
N THR A 883 -24.81 2.27 -3.05
CA THR A 883 -23.62 2.38 -2.20
C THR A 883 -22.40 1.77 -2.90
N CYS A 884 -21.46 2.65 -3.26
CA CYS A 884 -20.13 2.31 -3.79
C CYS A 884 -19.07 2.47 -2.69
N GLN A 885 -18.13 1.53 -2.61
CA GLN A 885 -16.99 1.55 -1.70
C GLN A 885 -15.68 1.40 -2.48
N GLN A 886 -14.67 2.22 -2.21
CA GLN A 886 -13.32 2.01 -2.70
C GLN A 886 -12.47 1.27 -1.66
N ILE A 887 -11.79 0.20 -2.07
CA ILE A 887 -10.74 -0.49 -1.29
C ILE A 887 -9.57 -0.71 -2.25
N GLU A 888 -8.35 -0.26 -1.89
CA GLU A 888 -7.11 -0.56 -2.64
C GLU A 888 -7.18 -0.25 -4.15
N GLY A 889 -7.80 0.88 -4.53
CA GLY A 889 -8.00 1.25 -5.94
C GLY A 889 -9.26 0.66 -6.60
N ARG A 890 -9.87 -0.38 -6.01
CA ARG A 890 -11.07 -1.04 -6.53
C ARG A 890 -12.35 -0.40 -5.98
N ILE A 891 -13.17 0.17 -6.85
CA ILE A 891 -14.54 0.59 -6.55
C ILE A 891 -15.46 -0.64 -6.65
N THR A 892 -16.32 -0.84 -5.65
CA THR A 892 -17.35 -1.89 -5.62
C THR A 892 -18.71 -1.28 -5.31
N CYS A 893 -19.69 -1.40 -6.21
CA CYS A 893 -21.04 -0.82 -6.08
C CYS A 893 -22.13 -1.90 -5.97
N GLN A 894 -22.96 -1.84 -4.92
CA GLN A 894 -24.07 -2.77 -4.69
C GLN A 894 -25.37 -2.32 -5.38
N LEU A 895 -25.59 -2.80 -6.60
CA LEU A 895 -26.68 -2.38 -7.49
C LEU A 895 -28.05 -3.01 -7.18
N GLY A 896 -28.11 -4.00 -6.28
CA GLY A 896 -29.36 -4.60 -5.84
C GLY A 896 -29.96 -5.55 -6.89
N THR A 897 -31.15 -5.22 -7.43
CA THR A 897 -31.88 -6.11 -8.36
C THR A 897 -32.20 -5.39 -9.68
N LEU A 898 -31.80 -6.00 -10.81
CA LEU A 898 -32.05 -5.49 -12.16
C LEU A 898 -33.06 -6.39 -12.89
N ALA A 899 -34.17 -5.81 -13.33
CA ALA A 899 -35.22 -6.53 -14.05
C ALA A 899 -34.76 -6.96 -15.46
N GLY A 900 -35.42 -7.97 -16.03
CA GLY A 900 -35.20 -8.34 -17.43
C GLY A 900 -35.64 -7.22 -18.38
N GLY A 901 -34.79 -6.87 -19.33
CA GLY A 901 -34.98 -5.75 -20.26
C GLY A 901 -34.68 -4.37 -19.67
N ALA A 902 -34.09 -4.28 -18.47
CA ALA A 902 -33.75 -3.01 -17.81
C ALA A 902 -32.24 -2.73 -17.81
N SER A 903 -31.89 -1.45 -17.70
CA SER A 903 -30.51 -0.94 -17.59
C SER A 903 -30.34 -0.03 -16.38
N ILE A 904 -29.15 -0.05 -15.76
CA ILE A 904 -28.77 0.83 -14.63
C ILE A 904 -27.44 1.51 -14.90
N GLY A 905 -27.38 2.83 -14.68
CA GLY A 905 -26.19 3.65 -14.90
C GLY A 905 -25.55 4.12 -13.59
N VAL A 906 -24.25 3.92 -13.45
CA VAL A 906 -23.42 4.43 -12.35
C VAL A 906 -22.43 5.44 -12.88
N ARG A 907 -22.62 6.73 -12.58
CA ARG A 907 -21.58 7.75 -12.81
C ARG A 907 -20.57 7.69 -11.66
N ILE A 908 -19.29 7.60 -12.03
CA ILE A 908 -18.12 7.55 -11.15
C ILE A 908 -17.31 8.82 -11.38
N GLU A 909 -17.05 9.57 -10.32
CA GLU A 909 -16.12 10.71 -10.32
C GLU A 909 -14.77 10.31 -9.71
N VAL A 910 -13.66 10.75 -10.32
CA VAL A 910 -12.28 10.43 -9.94
C VAL A 910 -11.41 11.70 -9.84
N ASP A 911 -10.50 11.74 -8.86
CA ASP A 911 -9.43 12.74 -8.78
C ASP A 911 -8.18 12.21 -9.49
N PRO A 912 -7.67 12.83 -10.58
CA PRO A 912 -6.51 12.33 -11.32
C PRO A 912 -5.15 12.39 -10.61
N ALA A 913 -5.02 13.07 -9.46
CA ALA A 913 -3.72 13.63 -9.03
C ALA A 913 -3.23 13.28 -7.61
N GLY A 914 -3.93 12.43 -6.83
CA GLY A 914 -3.41 11.87 -5.57
C GLY A 914 -2.96 12.90 -4.52
N LEU A 915 -3.75 13.95 -4.28
CA LEU A 915 -3.44 15.01 -3.30
C LEU A 915 -3.47 14.52 -1.84
N GLU A 916 -2.46 14.89 -1.04
CA GLU A 916 -2.40 14.59 0.39
C GLU A 916 -3.57 15.23 1.17
N LEU A 917 -4.46 14.41 1.74
CA LEU A 917 -5.52 14.85 2.65
C LEU A 917 -4.99 15.13 4.08
N LEU A 918 -4.16 16.16 4.24
CA LEU A 918 -3.79 16.70 5.54
C LEU A 918 -4.84 17.69 6.11
N SER A 919 -6.10 17.23 6.25
CA SER A 919 -6.97 17.72 7.34
C SER A 919 -8.17 16.82 7.66
N GLY A 920 -7.93 15.77 8.45
CA GLY A 920 -8.93 15.21 9.38
C GLY A 920 -10.09 14.38 8.82
N GLN A 921 -9.99 13.06 9.02
CA GLN A 921 -11.09 12.07 9.05
C GLN A 921 -11.89 11.88 7.75
N THR A 922 -11.78 10.69 7.13
CA THR A 922 -12.76 9.60 7.32
C THR A 922 -12.30 8.32 6.61
N THR A 923 -12.21 7.21 7.35
CA THR A 923 -12.37 5.83 6.88
C THR A 923 -13.38 5.16 7.81
N VAL A 924 -14.17 4.19 7.33
CA VAL A 924 -14.90 3.24 8.21
C VAL A 924 -15.03 1.89 7.50
N SER A 925 -14.85 0.80 8.25
CA SER A 925 -15.24 -0.56 7.87
C SER A 925 -16.52 -1.01 8.59
N ALA A 926 -17.26 -1.91 7.94
CA ALA A 926 -18.02 -3.03 8.51
C ALA A 926 -19.05 -2.87 9.67
N ASN A 927 -19.25 -1.72 10.32
CA ASN A 927 -20.08 -1.63 11.54
C ASN A 927 -21.09 -0.46 11.48
N GLY A 928 -22.39 -0.76 11.36
CA GLY A 928 -23.44 0.22 11.06
C GLY A 928 -23.85 1.16 12.21
N GLN A 929 -23.07 2.23 12.46
CA GLN A 929 -23.51 3.43 13.18
C GLN A 929 -23.06 4.73 12.47
N THR A 930 -23.80 5.83 12.69
CA THR A 930 -23.78 7.06 11.87
C THR A 930 -22.97 8.20 12.50
N VAL A 931 -22.65 9.24 11.69
CA VAL A 931 -22.09 10.58 12.01
C VAL A 931 -20.55 10.65 11.89
N ALA A 932 -19.92 11.59 11.17
CA ALA A 932 -20.36 12.93 10.72
C ALA A 932 -20.14 13.22 9.22
N SER A 933 -20.93 14.15 8.67
CA SER A 933 -20.83 14.68 7.31
C SER A 933 -19.89 15.90 7.20
N VAL A 934 -19.45 16.21 5.97
CA VAL A 934 -18.70 17.45 5.66
C VAL A 934 -19.67 18.65 5.71
N ASP A 935 -19.98 19.12 6.92
CA ASP A 935 -21.04 20.11 7.19
C ASP A 935 -20.67 21.58 6.87
N ARG A 936 -19.77 21.83 5.90
CA ARG A 936 -19.42 23.19 5.46
C ARG A 936 -18.76 23.23 4.06
N PRO A 937 -18.84 24.36 3.33
CA PRO A 937 -18.05 24.60 2.12
C PRO A 937 -16.53 24.50 2.36
N TYR A 938 -15.80 24.03 1.36
CA TYR A 938 -14.34 23.92 1.37
C TYR A 938 -13.70 24.42 0.07
N ILE A 939 -12.38 24.60 0.10
CA ILE A 939 -11.57 25.15 -0.98
C ILE A 939 -10.38 24.23 -1.25
N GLY A 940 -10.10 23.96 -2.51
CA GLY A 940 -8.88 23.31 -3.01
C GLY A 940 -8.18 24.19 -4.04
N LYS A 941 -6.88 23.97 -4.25
CA LYS A 941 -6.05 24.75 -5.19
C LYS A 941 -5.00 23.85 -5.83
N PHE A 942 -4.83 23.96 -7.15
CA PHE A 942 -3.81 23.27 -7.91
C PHE A 942 -3.15 24.19 -8.95
N ALA A 943 -2.03 23.74 -9.52
CA ALA A 943 -1.28 24.44 -10.56
C ALA A 943 -0.94 23.45 -11.69
N ALA A 944 -1.16 23.86 -12.94
CA ALA A 944 -0.83 23.07 -14.12
C ALA A 944 -0.03 23.91 -15.15
N PRO A 945 1.12 23.43 -15.65
CA PRO A 945 1.85 22.25 -15.20
C PRO A 945 2.44 22.43 -13.79
N GLY A 946 2.65 21.32 -13.06
CA GLY A 946 3.32 21.32 -11.74
C GLY A 946 4.84 21.52 -11.79
N PHE A 947 5.41 21.54 -13.00
CA PHE A 947 6.82 21.78 -13.31
C PHE A 947 6.92 22.89 -14.35
N VAL A 948 7.81 23.87 -14.15
CA VAL A 948 7.78 25.11 -14.92
C VAL A 948 9.19 25.67 -15.13
N GLU A 949 9.47 26.10 -16.37
CA GLU A 949 10.68 26.84 -16.74
C GLU A 949 10.39 28.36 -16.79
N PRO A 950 11.40 29.24 -16.62
CA PRO A 950 11.23 30.69 -16.78
C PRO A 950 10.55 31.06 -18.10
N GLY A 951 9.50 31.88 -18.03
CA GLY A 951 8.71 32.29 -19.19
C GLY A 951 7.54 31.37 -19.58
N ALA A 952 7.45 30.15 -19.05
CA ALA A 952 6.30 29.27 -19.30
C ALA A 952 5.04 29.73 -18.54
N ALA A 953 3.86 29.40 -19.09
CA ALA A 953 2.58 29.74 -18.51
C ALA A 953 2.11 28.68 -17.50
N ILE A 954 1.60 29.14 -16.36
CA ILE A 954 1.02 28.31 -15.29
C ILE A 954 -0.44 28.69 -15.12
N VAL A 955 -1.29 27.67 -15.12
CA VAL A 955 -2.71 27.79 -14.81
C VAL A 955 -2.91 27.39 -13.35
N TRP A 956 -3.17 28.37 -12.49
CA TRP A 956 -3.65 28.11 -11.13
C TRP A 956 -5.15 27.92 -11.16
N THR A 957 -5.63 26.83 -10.60
CA THR A 957 -7.06 26.55 -10.52
C THR A 957 -7.46 26.38 -9.08
N ILE A 958 -8.45 27.16 -8.65
CA ILE A 958 -9.03 27.11 -7.31
C ILE A 958 -10.45 26.57 -7.47
N ARG A 959 -10.78 25.50 -6.74
CA ARG A 959 -12.14 24.95 -6.72
C ARG A 959 -12.74 25.13 -5.32
N VAL A 960 -13.93 25.70 -5.25
CA VAL A 960 -14.74 25.81 -4.03
C VAL A 960 -15.97 24.94 -4.21
N ILE A 961 -16.26 24.09 -3.22
CA ILE A 961 -17.38 23.15 -3.26
C ILE A 961 -18.23 23.39 -2.02
N ASN A 962 -19.56 23.41 -2.19
CA ASN A 962 -20.51 23.41 -1.09
C ASN A 962 -21.17 22.02 -0.95
N PRO A 963 -20.59 21.09 -0.18
CA PRO A 963 -21.14 19.74 -0.04
C PRO A 963 -22.39 19.69 0.88
N THR A 964 -22.83 20.83 1.42
CA THR A 964 -23.92 20.87 2.40
C THR A 964 -25.29 20.96 1.74
N ASN A 965 -26.34 20.62 2.48
CA ASN A 965 -27.73 20.86 2.09
C ASN A 965 -28.19 22.31 2.32
N ARG A 966 -27.27 23.26 2.51
CA ARG A 966 -27.56 24.69 2.79
C ARG A 966 -26.85 25.59 1.80
N VAL A 967 -27.48 26.71 1.50
CA VAL A 967 -26.91 27.78 0.68
C VAL A 967 -25.76 28.45 1.43
N ALA A 968 -24.61 28.61 0.79
CA ALA A 968 -23.51 29.43 1.30
C ALA A 968 -23.62 30.86 0.73
N SER A 969 -23.73 31.87 1.58
CA SER A 969 -23.95 33.27 1.15
C SER A 969 -22.72 34.15 1.35
N ASN A 970 -22.60 35.19 0.54
CA ASN A 970 -21.45 36.10 0.49
C ASN A 970 -20.11 35.35 0.41
N VAL A 971 -20.03 34.44 -0.56
CA VAL A 971 -18.83 33.64 -0.86
C VAL A 971 -17.76 34.56 -1.43
N GLN A 972 -16.64 34.68 -0.72
CA GLN A 972 -15.49 35.45 -1.16
C GLN A 972 -14.26 34.52 -1.20
N VAL A 973 -13.56 34.54 -2.34
CA VAL A 973 -12.25 33.88 -2.48
C VAL A 973 -11.21 34.96 -2.73
N VAL A 974 -10.14 34.96 -1.94
CA VAL A 974 -8.99 35.85 -2.10
C VAL A 974 -7.76 35.01 -2.35
N ASP A 975 -7.06 35.30 -3.42
CA ASP A 975 -5.78 34.69 -3.75
C ASP A 975 -4.73 35.80 -3.98
N VAL A 976 -3.54 35.65 -3.42
CA VAL A 976 -2.44 36.61 -3.58
C VAL A 976 -1.31 35.87 -4.28
N ILE A 977 -1.18 36.12 -5.58
CA ILE A 977 -0.20 35.45 -6.43
C ILE A 977 1.22 35.89 -6.02
N PRO A 978 2.19 34.96 -5.92
CA PRO A 978 3.58 35.29 -5.56
C PRO A 978 4.22 36.29 -6.54
N ALA A 979 5.18 37.07 -6.06
CA ALA A 979 5.77 38.19 -6.80
C ALA A 979 6.58 37.76 -8.03
N GLU A 980 7.02 36.50 -8.04
CA GLU A 980 7.75 35.80 -9.09
C GLU A 980 6.90 35.56 -10.35
N PHE A 981 5.57 35.72 -10.26
CA PHE A 981 4.62 35.47 -11.34
C PHE A 981 3.91 36.74 -11.82
N GLU A 982 3.76 36.90 -13.13
CA GLU A 982 2.89 37.88 -13.74
C GLU A 982 1.52 37.26 -14.06
N ILE A 983 0.42 37.83 -13.53
CA ILE A 983 -0.94 37.39 -13.89
C ILE A 983 -1.28 37.88 -15.31
N LEU A 984 -1.52 36.91 -16.21
CA LEU A 984 -1.95 37.11 -17.59
C LEU A 984 -3.47 37.27 -17.68
N ALA A 985 -4.22 36.37 -17.04
CA ALA A 985 -5.69 36.35 -17.06
C ALA A 985 -6.26 35.72 -15.78
N ALA A 986 -7.49 36.08 -15.41
CA ALA A 986 -8.24 35.43 -14.36
C ALA A 986 -9.71 35.30 -14.78
N THR A 987 -10.26 34.09 -14.70
CA THR A 987 -11.64 33.77 -15.10
C THR A 987 -12.32 32.92 -14.03
N SER A 988 -13.64 32.93 -13.99
CA SER A 988 -14.44 32.13 -13.05
C SER A 988 -15.69 31.59 -13.74
N THR A 989 -16.14 30.42 -13.30
CA THR A 989 -17.39 29.78 -13.72
C THR A 989 -18.64 30.47 -13.15
N GLN A 990 -18.54 31.11 -11.97
CA GLN A 990 -19.62 31.92 -11.39
C GLN A 990 -19.08 33.18 -10.69
N GLY A 991 -19.96 34.14 -10.38
CA GLY A 991 -19.61 35.36 -9.64
C GLY A 991 -18.73 36.35 -10.41
N THR A 992 -18.19 37.35 -9.71
CA THR A 992 -17.39 38.43 -10.30
C THR A 992 -15.96 38.42 -9.76
N ILE A 993 -14.97 38.38 -10.65
CA ILE A 993 -13.55 38.59 -10.31
C ILE A 993 -13.22 40.09 -10.34
N SER A 994 -12.40 40.52 -9.39
CA SER A 994 -11.61 41.76 -9.48
C SER A 994 -10.13 41.48 -9.22
N ARG A 995 -9.24 42.26 -9.84
CA ARG A 995 -7.78 42.19 -9.66
C ARG A 995 -7.26 43.52 -9.11
N GLN A 996 -6.41 43.47 -8.10
CA GLN A 996 -5.65 44.62 -7.60
C GLN A 996 -4.19 44.18 -7.38
N GLY A 997 -3.28 44.62 -8.27
CA GLY A 997 -1.89 44.15 -8.28
C GLY A 997 -1.80 42.64 -8.52
N GLN A 998 -1.20 41.92 -7.57
CA GLN A 998 -1.13 40.44 -7.56
C GLN A 998 -2.30 39.76 -6.84
N GLN A 999 -3.20 40.53 -6.23
CA GLN A 999 -4.38 39.95 -5.57
C GLN A 999 -5.51 39.74 -6.58
N VAL A 1000 -5.99 38.51 -6.68
CA VAL A 1000 -7.23 38.14 -7.36
C VAL A 1000 -8.30 37.92 -6.30
N THR A 1001 -9.45 38.56 -6.46
CA THR A 1001 -10.58 38.44 -5.52
C THR A 1001 -11.87 38.15 -6.27
N LEU A 1002 -12.45 36.99 -6.00
CA LEU A 1002 -13.79 36.64 -6.43
C LEU A 1002 -14.80 37.00 -5.35
N ARG A 1003 -15.96 37.49 -5.78
CA ARG A 1003 -17.18 37.59 -4.97
C ARG A 1003 -18.34 36.92 -5.68
N LEU A 1004 -19.07 36.08 -4.95
CA LEU A 1004 -20.29 35.42 -5.37
C LEU A 1004 -21.34 35.59 -4.26
N ALA A 1005 -22.55 36.03 -4.62
CA ALA A 1005 -23.59 36.34 -3.64
C ALA A 1005 -24.09 35.08 -2.91
N VAL A 1006 -24.18 33.97 -3.64
CA VAL A 1006 -24.74 32.68 -3.23
C VAL A 1006 -24.01 31.57 -3.99
N LEU A 1007 -23.58 30.51 -3.29
CA LEU A 1007 -23.24 29.20 -3.87
C LEU A 1007 -24.25 28.18 -3.33
N GLU A 1008 -24.96 27.52 -4.23
CA GLU A 1008 -26.07 26.61 -3.88
C GLU A 1008 -25.58 25.31 -3.23
N PRO A 1009 -26.47 24.50 -2.61
CA PRO A 1009 -26.17 23.14 -2.18
C PRO A 1009 -25.63 22.26 -3.32
N VAL A 1010 -24.57 21.49 -3.06
CA VAL A 1010 -23.91 20.56 -4.01
C VAL A 1010 -23.21 21.27 -5.20
N ASP A 1011 -23.32 22.59 -5.30
CA ASP A 1011 -22.71 23.38 -6.37
C ASP A 1011 -21.19 23.56 -6.16
N ALA A 1012 -20.48 23.69 -7.28
CA ALA A 1012 -19.04 23.94 -7.32
C ALA A 1012 -18.70 25.17 -8.16
N LEU A 1013 -17.70 25.92 -7.68
CA LEU A 1013 -17.16 27.11 -8.31
C LEU A 1013 -15.68 26.91 -8.61
N THR A 1014 -15.29 27.14 -9.86
CA THR A 1014 -13.90 27.10 -10.31
C THR A 1014 -13.43 28.49 -10.73
N ILE A 1015 -12.27 28.91 -10.20
CA ILE A 1015 -11.50 30.10 -10.59
C ILE A 1015 -10.23 29.62 -11.29
N THR A 1016 -9.92 30.18 -12.46
CA THR A 1016 -8.74 29.85 -13.25
C THR A 1016 -7.90 31.12 -13.45
N ILE A 1017 -6.69 31.15 -12.91
CA ILE A 1017 -5.75 32.26 -12.96
C ILE A 1017 -4.53 31.82 -13.79
N GLN A 1018 -4.41 32.37 -15.01
CA GLN A 1018 -3.24 32.17 -15.85
C GLN A 1018 -2.15 33.15 -15.45
N THR A 1019 -0.95 32.64 -15.24
CA THR A 1019 0.24 33.40 -14.85
C THR A 1019 1.45 32.99 -15.68
N ARG A 1020 2.52 33.77 -15.63
CA ARG A 1020 3.82 33.46 -16.24
C ARG A 1020 4.94 33.71 -15.23
N LEU A 1021 5.90 32.80 -15.12
CA LEU A 1021 7.10 33.01 -14.29
C LEU A 1021 7.98 34.10 -14.92
N VAL A 1022 8.28 35.18 -14.20
CA VAL A 1022 8.99 36.37 -14.73
C VAL A 1022 10.39 36.61 -14.16
N THR A 1023 10.78 35.87 -13.11
CA THR A 1023 12.14 35.95 -12.52
C THR A 1023 12.68 34.57 -12.18
N GLU A 1024 14.01 34.41 -12.22
CA GLU A 1024 14.66 33.24 -11.62
C GLU A 1024 14.46 33.25 -10.09
N VAL A 1025 14.38 32.05 -9.50
CA VAL A 1025 14.06 31.87 -8.07
C VAL A 1025 15.09 30.92 -7.45
N GLU A 1026 15.85 31.39 -6.47
CA GLU A 1026 16.88 30.57 -5.77
C GLU A 1026 16.28 29.48 -4.88
N ASN A 1027 14.98 29.56 -4.59
CA ASN A 1027 14.28 28.67 -3.66
C ASN A 1027 13.44 27.63 -4.44
N PRO A 1028 13.61 26.31 -4.24
CA PRO A 1028 12.96 25.29 -5.06
C PRO A 1028 11.45 25.15 -4.82
N VAL A 1029 10.89 25.84 -3.81
CA VAL A 1029 9.46 25.79 -3.47
C VAL A 1029 8.85 27.18 -3.45
N ILE A 1030 7.83 27.42 -4.28
CA ILE A 1030 7.05 28.67 -4.27
C ILE A 1030 5.63 28.36 -3.74
N PRO A 1031 5.28 28.79 -2.51
CA PRO A 1031 3.96 28.60 -1.94
C PRO A 1031 2.97 29.63 -2.52
N ASN A 1032 1.76 29.19 -2.82
CA ASN A 1032 0.68 30.07 -3.29
C ASN A 1032 -0.66 29.70 -2.63
N ARG A 1033 -1.28 30.67 -1.95
CA ARG A 1033 -2.34 30.42 -0.94
C ARG A 1033 -3.63 31.16 -1.26
N ALA A 1034 -4.65 30.42 -1.68
CA ALA A 1034 -6.01 30.94 -1.88
C ALA A 1034 -6.89 30.67 -0.66
N CYS A 1035 -7.77 31.61 -0.33
CA CYS A 1035 -8.57 31.57 0.88
C CYS A 1035 -10.04 31.90 0.64
N LEU A 1036 -10.92 31.05 1.17
CA LEU A 1036 -12.37 31.14 1.18
C LEU A 1036 -12.88 31.75 2.50
N THR A 1037 -13.85 32.66 2.39
CA THR A 1037 -14.77 33.07 3.47
C THR A 1037 -16.21 33.01 2.99
N THR A 1038 -17.13 32.77 3.91
CA THR A 1038 -18.58 32.80 3.69
C THR A 1038 -19.25 33.55 4.84
N ARG A 1039 -20.53 33.90 4.71
CA ARG A 1039 -21.27 34.55 5.80
C ARG A 1039 -21.57 33.59 6.96
N GLU A 1040 -21.90 32.35 6.64
CA GLU A 1040 -22.23 31.29 7.60
C GLU A 1040 -20.97 30.80 8.33
N TYR A 1041 -19.82 30.83 7.67
CA TYR A 1041 -18.52 30.47 8.21
C TYR A 1041 -17.51 31.61 7.95
N PRO A 1042 -17.48 32.65 8.81
CA PRO A 1042 -16.64 33.84 8.62
C PRO A 1042 -15.14 33.59 8.88
N THR A 1043 -14.78 32.46 9.49
CA THR A 1043 -13.38 32.05 9.67
C THR A 1043 -12.78 31.64 8.33
N GLN A 1044 -11.75 32.36 7.91
CA GLN A 1044 -11.03 32.12 6.67
C GLN A 1044 -10.43 30.70 6.60
N ARG A 1045 -10.76 29.96 5.54
CA ARG A 1045 -10.20 28.63 5.21
C ARG A 1045 -9.34 28.75 3.97
N CYS A 1046 -8.18 28.13 3.92
CA CYS A 1046 -7.25 28.31 2.81
C CYS A 1046 -6.73 26.99 2.28
N ALA A 1047 -6.56 26.93 0.96
CA ALA A 1047 -5.79 25.93 0.26
C ALA A 1047 -4.45 26.54 -0.14
N GLU A 1048 -3.37 25.81 0.09
CA GLU A 1048 -2.00 26.23 -0.21
C GLU A 1048 -1.38 25.20 -1.14
N MET A 1049 -0.76 25.68 -2.23
CA MET A 1049 -0.10 24.84 -3.21
C MET A 1049 1.38 25.22 -3.28
N ASN A 1050 2.25 24.24 -3.17
CA ASN A 1050 3.69 24.37 -3.29
C ASN A 1050 4.11 23.95 -4.71
N LEU A 1051 4.64 24.87 -5.52
CA LEU A 1051 5.33 24.50 -6.77
C LEU A 1051 6.71 23.96 -6.41
N LEU A 1052 6.91 22.64 -6.54
CA LEU A 1052 8.02 21.91 -5.89
C LEU A 1052 9.37 21.90 -6.64
N ARG A 1053 9.45 22.46 -7.85
CA ARG A 1053 10.73 22.72 -8.58
C ARG A 1053 10.50 23.67 -9.76
N VAL A 1054 11.09 24.86 -9.68
CA VAL A 1054 11.44 25.65 -10.87
C VAL A 1054 12.80 25.14 -11.36
N ARG A 1055 12.93 24.79 -12.64
CA ARG A 1055 14.25 24.41 -13.19
C ARG A 1055 15.06 25.69 -13.40
N THR A 1056 16.16 25.84 -12.67
CA THR A 1056 17.22 26.71 -13.14
C THR A 1056 17.76 26.11 -14.44
N LEU A 1057 17.71 26.89 -15.53
CA LEU A 1057 18.58 26.61 -16.66
C LEU A 1057 20.02 26.62 -16.13
N PRO A 1058 20.92 25.73 -16.59
CA PRO A 1058 22.32 25.87 -16.25
C PRO A 1058 22.78 27.26 -16.72
N ALA A 1059 23.14 28.11 -15.76
CA ALA A 1059 23.33 29.54 -15.98
C ALA A 1059 24.18 29.78 -17.24
N THR A 1060 23.60 30.46 -18.23
CA THR A 1060 24.18 30.61 -19.57
C THR A 1060 25.47 31.42 -19.53
N GLY A 1061 26.61 30.76 -19.29
CA GLY A 1061 27.97 31.26 -19.46
C GLY A 1061 28.46 32.41 -18.57
N GLU A 1062 27.58 33.25 -18.00
CA GLU A 1062 27.99 34.53 -17.39
C GLU A 1062 28.43 34.44 -15.92
N SER A 1063 27.88 33.50 -15.15
CA SER A 1063 28.19 33.36 -13.71
C SER A 1063 29.65 32.96 -13.44
N TRP A 1064 30.23 32.10 -14.30
CA TRP A 1064 31.64 31.74 -14.25
C TRP A 1064 32.55 32.96 -14.47
N TRP A 1065 32.28 33.79 -15.48
CA TRP A 1065 33.06 35.01 -15.73
C TRP A 1065 32.93 36.03 -14.59
N GLY A 1066 31.76 36.11 -13.93
CA GLY A 1066 31.54 36.91 -12.73
C GLY A 1066 32.39 36.46 -11.54
N GLN A 1067 32.38 35.16 -11.21
CA GLN A 1067 33.16 34.62 -10.10
C GLN A 1067 34.67 34.69 -10.35
N TRP A 1068 35.14 34.41 -11.57
CA TRP A 1068 36.55 34.57 -11.92
C TRP A 1068 36.98 36.05 -11.86
N ARG A 1069 36.16 37.00 -12.32
CA ARG A 1069 36.44 38.44 -12.17
C ARG A 1069 36.51 38.87 -10.71
N LEU A 1070 35.56 38.45 -9.87
CA LEU A 1070 35.56 38.81 -8.45
C LEU A 1070 36.74 38.18 -7.71
N THR A 1071 37.06 36.92 -8.00
CA THR A 1071 38.20 36.21 -7.40
C THR A 1071 39.54 36.80 -7.85
N LEU A 1072 39.67 37.19 -9.12
CA LEU A 1072 40.86 37.87 -9.64
C LEU A 1072 41.00 39.29 -9.07
N LEU A 1073 39.90 40.05 -8.96
CA LEU A 1073 39.89 41.37 -8.31
C LEU A 1073 40.26 41.28 -6.84
N ILE A 1074 39.73 40.29 -6.11
CA ILE A 1074 40.06 40.02 -4.71
C ILE A 1074 41.53 39.58 -4.60
N ALA A 1075 42.04 38.71 -5.48
CA ALA A 1075 43.44 38.31 -5.49
C ALA A 1075 44.39 39.51 -5.78
N ILE A 1076 44.02 40.40 -6.69
CA ILE A 1076 44.77 41.63 -6.98
C ILE A 1076 44.70 42.61 -5.80
N LEU A 1077 43.54 42.78 -5.15
CA LEU A 1077 43.40 43.60 -3.93
C LEU A 1077 44.20 43.03 -2.76
N ILE A 1078 44.16 41.70 -2.54
CA ILE A 1078 44.96 41.01 -1.52
C ILE A 1078 46.45 41.15 -1.84
N GLY A 1079 46.85 41.08 -3.11
CA GLY A 1079 48.23 41.36 -3.55
C GLY A 1079 48.67 42.80 -3.24
N LEU A 1080 47.82 43.79 -3.51
CA LEU A 1080 48.09 45.20 -3.20
C LEU A 1080 48.08 45.49 -1.68
N LEU A 1081 47.19 44.86 -0.91
CA LEU A 1081 47.13 44.94 0.55
C LEU A 1081 48.33 44.26 1.22
N SER A 1082 48.74 43.09 0.73
CA SER A 1082 49.93 42.39 1.25
C SER A 1082 51.22 43.12 0.87
N ALA A 1083 51.33 43.69 -0.35
CA ALA A 1083 52.45 44.55 -0.72
C ALA A 1083 52.53 45.82 0.14
N THR A 1084 51.40 46.46 0.45
CA THR A 1084 51.38 47.64 1.32
C THR A 1084 51.64 47.31 2.80
N LEU A 1085 51.16 46.17 3.33
CA LEU A 1085 51.56 45.67 4.65
C LEU A 1085 53.05 45.30 4.71
N LEU A 1086 53.61 44.73 3.63
CA LEU A 1086 55.03 44.39 3.57
C LEU A 1086 55.90 45.64 3.55
N CYS A 1087 55.56 46.66 2.74
CA CYS A 1087 56.18 47.98 2.78
C CYS A 1087 56.04 48.66 4.17
N TRP A 1088 54.90 48.50 4.85
CA TRP A 1088 54.71 49.08 6.19
C TRP A 1088 55.53 48.35 7.27
N ARG A 1089 55.65 47.02 7.20
CA ARG A 1089 56.53 46.23 8.09
C ARG A 1089 58.01 46.56 7.85
N LEU A 1090 58.47 46.56 6.60
CA LEU A 1090 59.86 46.90 6.25
C LEU A 1090 60.26 48.31 6.76
N ARG A 1091 59.33 49.27 6.69
CA ARG A 1091 59.56 50.64 7.15
C ARG A 1091 59.58 50.81 8.67
N ARG A 1092 58.98 49.87 9.43
CA ARG A 1092 59.13 49.80 10.90
C ARG A 1092 60.47 49.19 11.31
N THR A 1093 60.96 48.18 10.61
CA THR A 1093 62.27 47.57 10.89
C THR A 1093 63.45 48.52 10.63
N THR A 1094 63.35 49.42 9.65
CA THR A 1094 64.38 50.45 9.36
C THR A 1094 64.23 51.74 10.19
N GLN A 1095 63.55 51.71 11.33
CA GLN A 1095 63.61 52.76 12.37
C GLN A 1095 63.99 52.22 13.75
N GLN A 1096 64.48 50.98 13.83
CA GLN A 1096 65.16 50.41 15.00
C GLN A 1096 66.54 49.82 14.68
N GLN A 1097 67.10 50.15 13.51
CA GLN A 1097 68.51 50.08 13.15
C GLN A 1097 68.87 51.31 12.32
#